data_AF-A0A350EQ51-F1
#
_entry.id   AF-A0A350EQ51-F1
#
_cell.length_a   1.000
_cell.length_b   1.000
_cell.length_c   1.000
_cell.angle_alpha   90.00
_cell.angle_beta   90.00
_cell.angle_gamma   90.00
#
_symmetry.space_group_name_H-M   'P 1'
#
loop_
_entity.id
_entity.type
_entity.pdbx_description
1 polymer ?
#
loop_
_entity_poly.entity_id
_entity_poly.type
_entity_poly.pdbx_seq_one_letter_code
_entity_poly.pdbx_strand_id
1 'polypeptide(L)'
;MHVDPAGSGRADRSMPDEWRQTVLRVRDSLPLPCRSDRRTGIRMSVSLSRFAAACGFLFGVSLVLASAEPVELRVDFTQTNGVIRALHGVNKGPLGPGGLIDLTAEHRALGIPFTRLHDCYWPNPYVVDIHAVFPDFSADPARPESYDFRLTDEYLAAVVASGAQIVYRLGESIEHTTVKRFVHPPADYEKWAAICLGIIRHYNEGWAGGFRHDIRYWEIWNEPENRPAMWSGTDEDYFRLYRVTATAIRREFPGLKIGGPAVGATGGFIDGVFQPPEFVSKFLTLCRDERLPLDFFSWHCYTADPMELVARARAIRQLLDRHGANKTESHLNEWNHLPGNSWAPLSRDTAAPVRQRAYEEMAGAPGAAFIASALIELQDVPLDVANLFHGELGAFGLFNEFGVPQKNWFALRAFRELLDTPQRVGTEGGVASQLSLAAARDASESRAAILVSNFNHPQSEIRMAMAGMPWVGDSTAELRVVDADRDFDLVRTWTIGASQPVISLNLPAPAVALVQLKPANRTSSRLLITSPANRLVFQRDRDGRAFIPLAGNAPAGVRIEARLVPETRSGGYLRWQDVATADGDGDFAGWLGADSGWYRLELRARTSSGAAAHATVDRVGVGEVFVVVGHSVAQGGDINLPGSTDDRVNIVALEPARPERQREYERTGDPRHLPAPGGTQFGDGTRPAPFGHGTYFWARFGELVARRENVPVLIFNAAFGGTNLEHWAKSARGESFEHSFVKSTIGMPYVNLRNTLKRYVAVTGVRAVLADQGQNDANEPDANVVFGNYLAWIEQARRDLGFPQLAVVVNRQTPFPGRQPIRQAQERIIREVPHCFAGPDYDMLAVEDRHDRIHLSSSGAERAANLWAAALDGAFFRKAAPFQPGQPSRHDVADCTLGSPTTGN
;
A
#
# COMPACT_ATOMS: atom_id res chain seq x y z
N MET A 1 5.20 -26.01 -58.17
CA MET A 1 5.62 -25.88 -59.59
C MET A 1 7.02 -25.28 -59.61
N HIS A 2 7.84 -25.55 -60.64
CA HIS A 2 9.06 -24.77 -60.87
C HIS A 2 8.69 -23.37 -61.41
N VAL A 3 9.53 -22.37 -61.16
CA VAL A 3 10.31 -21.64 -62.18
C VAL A 3 11.32 -20.72 -61.48
N ASP A 4 12.53 -20.69 -62.02
CA ASP A 4 13.61 -19.70 -61.85
C ASP A 4 14.06 -19.38 -63.29
N PRO A 5 14.32 -18.11 -63.70
CA PRO A 5 15.71 -17.63 -63.62
C PRO A 5 15.95 -16.10 -63.48
N ALA A 6 16.96 -15.76 -62.69
CA ALA A 6 18.11 -14.86 -62.96
C ALA A 6 18.03 -13.56 -63.83
N GLY A 7 18.68 -12.49 -63.31
CA GLY A 7 19.36 -11.42 -64.08
C GLY A 7 19.16 -9.98 -63.55
N SER A 8 20.08 -8.99 -63.70
CA SER A 8 21.52 -9.01 -64.06
C SER A 8 22.17 -7.62 -63.79
N GLY A 9 23.52 -7.54 -63.68
CA GLY A 9 24.32 -6.30 -63.45
C GLY A 9 24.76 -6.11 -61.98
N ARG A 10 26.01 -5.79 -61.57
CA ARG A 10 27.15 -4.96 -62.08
C ARG A 10 26.81 -3.47 -62.22
N ALA A 11 27.62 -2.49 -61.81
CA ALA A 11 28.83 -2.38 -60.95
C ALA A 11 29.01 -0.86 -60.59
N ASP A 12 30.09 -0.25 -60.04
CA ASP A 12 31.48 -0.58 -59.70
C ASP A 12 32.05 0.52 -58.75
N ARG A 13 33.08 0.23 -57.90
CA ARG A 13 33.96 1.19 -57.17
C ARG A 13 33.32 2.16 -56.12
N SER A 14 34.04 2.78 -55.17
CA SER A 14 35.47 2.72 -54.78
C SER A 14 35.74 3.06 -53.29
N MET A 15 36.87 2.53 -52.81
CA MET A 15 37.76 2.88 -51.67
C MET A 15 37.93 4.40 -51.32
N PRO A 16 38.41 4.79 -50.11
CA PRO A 16 39.76 4.40 -49.60
C PRO A 16 39.89 3.95 -48.13
N ASP A 17 41.04 3.32 -47.85
CA ASP A 17 41.56 2.97 -46.52
C ASP A 17 42.30 4.15 -45.85
N GLU A 18 42.15 4.26 -44.52
CA GLU A 18 43.17 4.55 -43.49
C GLU A 18 42.41 4.56 -42.14
N TRP A 19 42.75 3.80 -41.08
CA TRP A 19 44.07 3.53 -40.52
C TRP A 19 44.29 2.05 -40.11
N ARG A 20 45.52 1.56 -40.26
CA ARG A 20 46.04 0.33 -39.65
C ARG A 20 47.47 0.54 -39.11
N GLN A 21 47.66 0.50 -37.79
CA GLN A 21 48.77 -0.13 -37.03
C GLN A 21 48.21 -0.45 -35.62
N THR A 22 48.66 -1.44 -34.85
CA THR A 22 49.98 -2.10 -34.76
C THR A 22 49.85 -3.62 -34.54
N VAL A 23 50.86 -4.41 -34.92
CA VAL A 23 50.91 -5.90 -34.86
C VAL A 23 52.32 -6.37 -34.45
N LEU A 24 52.48 -7.67 -34.05
CA LEU A 24 53.68 -8.48 -33.71
C LEU A 24 53.77 -8.79 -32.19
N ARG A 25 54.10 -9.98 -31.65
CA ARG A 25 54.71 -11.28 -32.09
C ARG A 25 54.32 -12.39 -31.03
N VAL A 26 54.39 -13.72 -31.20
CA VAL A 26 54.62 -14.68 -32.33
C VAL A 26 54.17 -16.13 -31.94
N ARG A 27 54.46 -17.13 -32.77
CA ARG A 27 54.29 -18.61 -32.68
C ARG A 27 55.24 -19.32 -31.66
N ASP A 28 55.21 -20.63 -31.34
CA ASP A 28 54.48 -21.89 -31.72
C ASP A 28 54.35 -22.79 -30.44
N SER A 29 53.45 -23.78 -30.29
CA SER A 29 53.66 -25.18 -30.75
C SER A 29 52.52 -26.15 -30.30
N LEU A 30 52.54 -27.40 -30.80
CA LEU A 30 51.51 -28.48 -30.73
C LEU A 30 51.81 -29.55 -29.63
N PRO A 31 50.97 -30.59 -29.33
CA PRO A 31 49.86 -31.18 -30.14
C PRO A 31 48.54 -31.64 -29.44
N LEU A 32 47.60 -32.08 -30.29
CA LEU A 32 46.39 -32.91 -30.03
C LEU A 32 46.78 -34.42 -29.90
N PRO A 33 45.88 -35.43 -29.68
CA PRO A 33 44.40 -35.52 -29.77
C PRO A 33 43.75 -36.19 -28.51
N CYS A 34 42.52 -36.76 -28.45
CA CYS A 34 41.55 -37.22 -29.45
C CYS A 34 40.07 -37.25 -28.94
N ARG A 35 39.16 -37.68 -29.81
CA ARG A 35 37.69 -37.77 -29.63
C ARG A 35 37.25 -38.96 -28.75
N SER A 36 36.02 -38.87 -28.24
CA SER A 36 35.06 -39.98 -28.26
C SER A 36 33.71 -39.48 -28.81
N ASP A 37 32.88 -40.39 -29.34
CA ASP A 37 31.63 -40.06 -30.05
C ASP A 37 30.54 -41.09 -29.71
N ARG A 38 29.29 -40.62 -29.61
CA ARG A 38 28.00 -41.36 -29.74
C ARG A 38 27.69 -42.63 -28.93
N ARG A 39 26.49 -42.53 -28.31
CA ARG A 39 25.35 -43.49 -28.30
C ARG A 39 25.26 -44.59 -27.22
N THR A 40 23.99 -44.88 -26.88
CA THR A 40 23.42 -46.11 -26.27
C THR A 40 24.09 -46.63 -24.99
N GLY A 41 23.45 -46.68 -23.82
CA GLY A 41 22.03 -46.48 -23.51
C GLY A 41 21.21 -47.77 -23.63
N ILE A 42 21.04 -48.46 -22.50
CA ILE A 42 20.01 -49.48 -22.19
C ILE A 42 19.89 -49.53 -20.66
N ARG A 43 18.66 -49.73 -20.13
CA ARG A 43 18.42 -49.98 -18.71
C ARG A 43 18.52 -51.48 -18.41
N MET A 44 19.07 -51.84 -17.26
CA MET A 44 18.39 -52.81 -16.38
C MET A 44 18.89 -52.71 -14.93
N SER A 45 17.95 -52.87 -14.01
CA SER A 45 18.17 -52.91 -12.56
C SER A 45 18.02 -54.34 -12.05
N VAL A 46 18.69 -54.70 -10.96
CA VAL A 46 18.06 -55.23 -9.72
C VAL A 46 19.13 -55.63 -8.68
N SER A 47 18.82 -55.30 -7.42
CA SER A 47 19.27 -55.89 -6.14
C SER A 47 19.93 -57.29 -6.21
N LEU A 48 20.91 -57.65 -5.39
CA LEU A 48 20.74 -57.75 -3.93
C LEU A 48 22.05 -57.71 -3.12
N SER A 49 21.93 -57.56 -1.81
CA SER A 49 23.03 -57.42 -0.85
C SER A 49 23.32 -58.70 -0.05
N ARG A 50 24.60 -58.91 0.29
CA ARG A 50 25.16 -59.40 1.58
C ARG A 50 26.52 -60.09 1.38
N PHE A 51 27.57 -59.55 2.02
CA PHE A 51 28.58 -60.37 2.68
C PHE A 51 29.30 -59.58 3.79
N ALA A 52 29.43 -60.21 4.96
CA ALA A 52 30.21 -59.79 6.13
C ALA A 52 30.50 -61.09 6.92
N ALA A 53 31.52 -61.22 7.77
CA ALA A 53 32.48 -60.25 8.31
C ALA A 53 33.83 -60.95 8.64
N ALA A 54 34.64 -60.32 9.51
CA ALA A 54 35.91 -60.82 10.10
C ALA A 54 37.13 -60.88 9.16
N CYS A 55 38.35 -60.46 9.52
CA CYS A 55 38.89 -59.65 10.65
C CYS A 55 40.22 -59.02 10.16
N GLY A 56 40.80 -57.95 10.73
CA GLY A 56 40.37 -57.06 11.82
C GLY A 56 41.60 -56.39 12.48
N PHE A 57 41.51 -55.09 12.81
CA PHE A 57 42.53 -54.28 13.55
C PHE A 57 43.89 -54.07 12.79
N LEU A 58 44.62 -52.95 12.90
CA LEU A 58 44.41 -51.68 13.61
C LEU A 58 45.22 -50.55 12.92
N PHE A 59 44.61 -49.41 12.59
CA PHE A 59 45.28 -48.09 12.61
C PHE A 59 44.22 -46.98 12.73
N GLY A 60 43.97 -46.54 13.96
CA GLY A 60 42.94 -45.55 14.24
C GLY A 60 43.42 -44.12 13.99
N VAL A 61 43.28 -43.62 12.76
CA VAL A 61 43.17 -42.18 12.54
C VAL A 61 41.70 -41.82 12.71
N SER A 62 41.32 -41.42 13.93
CA SER A 62 40.02 -40.79 14.16
C SER A 62 40.00 -39.46 13.42
N LEU A 63 39.35 -39.40 12.26
CA LEU A 63 38.84 -38.13 11.76
C LEU A 63 37.80 -37.63 12.76
N VAL A 64 38.24 -36.78 13.67
CA VAL A 64 37.36 -35.83 14.34
C VAL A 64 36.89 -34.90 13.23
N LEU A 65 35.76 -35.24 12.62
CA LEU A 65 34.93 -34.30 11.90
C LEU A 65 34.48 -33.27 12.93
N ALA A 66 35.24 -32.18 13.05
CA ALA A 66 34.82 -31.02 13.80
C ALA A 66 33.51 -30.53 13.17
N SER A 67 32.41 -30.57 13.92
CA SER A 67 31.22 -29.83 13.56
C SER A 67 31.62 -28.37 13.42
N ALA A 68 31.45 -27.80 12.22
CA ALA A 68 31.75 -26.41 11.99
C ALA A 68 30.83 -25.57 12.91
N GLU A 69 31.42 -24.67 13.70
CA GLU A 69 30.68 -23.90 14.70
C GLU A 69 29.53 -23.10 14.06
N PRO A 70 28.32 -23.06 14.64
CA PRO A 70 27.17 -22.44 14.01
C PRO A 70 27.39 -20.94 13.78
N VAL A 71 26.74 -20.38 12.76
CA VAL A 71 26.82 -18.94 12.49
C VAL A 71 26.11 -18.17 13.60
N GLU A 72 26.88 -17.40 14.38
CA GLU A 72 26.35 -16.54 15.44
C GLU A 72 25.80 -15.23 14.85
N LEU A 73 24.48 -15.17 14.74
CA LEU A 73 23.70 -13.99 14.36
C LEU A 73 23.15 -13.27 15.60
N ARG A 74 22.85 -11.98 15.49
CA ARG A 74 22.27 -11.19 16.59
C ARG A 74 21.13 -10.30 16.15
N VAL A 75 20.16 -10.13 17.05
CA VAL A 75 19.02 -9.20 16.90
C VAL A 75 18.87 -8.41 18.19
N ASP A 76 18.86 -7.08 18.14
CA ASP A 76 18.63 -6.22 19.30
C ASP A 76 17.36 -5.38 19.13
N PHE A 77 16.29 -5.82 19.78
CA PHE A 77 14.97 -5.18 19.75
C PHE A 77 14.89 -3.85 20.54
N THR A 78 15.98 -3.43 21.22
CA THR A 78 16.09 -2.08 21.81
C THR A 78 16.52 -1.01 20.80
N GLN A 79 17.25 -1.41 19.75
CA GLN A 79 17.80 -0.49 18.75
C GLN A 79 16.85 -0.38 17.57
N THR A 80 16.18 0.75 17.37
CA THR A 80 15.24 0.97 16.25
C THR A 80 15.92 1.68 15.07
N ASN A 81 16.16 0.96 13.98
CA ASN A 81 16.84 1.45 12.78
C ASN A 81 15.84 1.95 11.71
N GLY A 82 14.89 2.78 12.14
CA GLY A 82 13.82 3.31 11.29
C GLY A 82 12.70 2.31 11.02
N VAL A 83 12.25 2.24 9.77
CA VAL A 83 11.20 1.31 9.31
C VAL A 83 11.70 0.42 8.18
N ILE A 84 11.17 -0.81 8.09
CA ILE A 84 11.38 -1.65 6.90
C ILE A 84 10.74 -0.95 5.70
N ARG A 85 11.52 -0.71 4.65
CA ARG A 85 11.10 -0.01 3.44
C ARG A 85 10.54 -1.01 2.44
N ALA A 86 9.34 -0.76 1.94
CA ALA A 86 8.66 -1.56 0.93
C ALA A 86 9.32 -1.36 -0.45
N LEU A 87 10.45 -2.04 -0.66
CA LEU A 87 11.24 -2.05 -1.90
C LEU A 87 10.90 -3.24 -2.80
N HIS A 88 9.78 -3.92 -2.54
CA HIS A 88 9.31 -5.11 -3.26
C HIS A 88 8.28 -4.78 -4.36
N GLY A 89 8.49 -3.67 -5.08
CA GLY A 89 7.73 -3.37 -6.30
C GLY A 89 8.02 -4.38 -7.41
N VAL A 90 7.22 -4.34 -8.48
CA VAL A 90 7.37 -5.22 -9.64
C VAL A 90 7.22 -4.48 -10.96
N ASN A 91 7.80 -5.00 -12.02
CA ASN A 91 7.38 -4.70 -13.39
C ASN A 91 6.19 -5.57 -13.78
N LYS A 92 5.36 -5.06 -14.69
CA LYS A 92 4.11 -5.64 -15.20
C LYS A 92 2.98 -5.71 -14.17
N GLY A 93 1.76 -5.50 -14.67
CA GLY A 93 0.52 -5.64 -13.91
C GLY A 93 0.11 -7.10 -13.69
N PRO A 94 -1.02 -7.32 -12.98
CA PRO A 94 -1.45 -8.66 -12.56
C PRO A 94 -2.13 -9.50 -13.65
N LEU A 95 -2.53 -8.93 -14.79
CA LEU A 95 -3.29 -9.67 -15.81
C LEU A 95 -2.35 -10.38 -16.79
N GLY A 96 -2.49 -11.70 -16.95
CA GLY A 96 -1.62 -12.55 -17.76
C GLY A 96 -2.01 -12.68 -19.24
N PRO A 97 -1.10 -13.10 -20.15
CA PRO A 97 -1.28 -12.93 -21.58
C PRO A 97 -2.44 -13.75 -22.14
N GLY A 98 -3.09 -13.23 -23.19
CA GLY A 98 -4.35 -13.76 -23.70
C GLY A 98 -5.58 -13.46 -22.84
N GLY A 99 -5.42 -12.84 -21.65
CA GLY A 99 -6.52 -12.55 -20.72
C GLY A 99 -7.09 -13.80 -20.03
N LEU A 100 -6.30 -14.87 -19.93
CA LEU A 100 -6.74 -16.16 -19.39
C LEU A 100 -6.57 -16.28 -17.87
N ILE A 101 -5.70 -15.45 -17.27
CA ILE A 101 -5.30 -15.50 -15.86
C ILE A 101 -5.28 -14.08 -15.30
N ASP A 102 -5.83 -13.89 -14.11
CA ASP A 102 -5.80 -12.66 -13.33
C ASP A 102 -5.11 -12.95 -11.98
N LEU A 103 -4.02 -12.24 -11.69
CA LEU A 103 -3.18 -12.40 -10.50
C LEU A 103 -3.44 -11.27 -9.46
N THR A 104 -4.54 -10.52 -9.60
CA THR A 104 -4.81 -9.32 -8.80
C THR A 104 -4.97 -9.64 -7.31
N ALA A 105 -5.46 -10.85 -6.98
CA ALA A 105 -5.55 -11.31 -5.59
C ALA A 105 -4.17 -11.60 -5.00
N GLU A 106 -3.25 -12.14 -5.79
CA GLU A 106 -1.91 -12.57 -5.42
C GLU A 106 -0.97 -11.36 -5.31
N HIS A 107 -1.08 -10.37 -6.21
CA HIS A 107 -0.42 -9.06 -6.07
C HIS A 107 -0.91 -8.34 -4.80
N ARG A 108 -2.21 -8.37 -4.52
CA ARG A 108 -2.78 -7.83 -3.27
C ARG A 108 -2.29 -8.59 -2.03
N ALA A 109 -2.11 -9.90 -2.12
CA ALA A 109 -1.56 -10.73 -1.05
C ALA A 109 -0.05 -10.51 -0.79
N LEU A 110 0.71 -10.10 -1.81
CA LEU A 110 2.08 -9.58 -1.66
C LEU A 110 2.12 -8.11 -1.21
N GLY A 111 1.01 -7.37 -1.29
CA GLY A 111 0.94 -5.96 -0.94
C GLY A 111 1.96 -5.13 -1.73
N ILE A 112 2.01 -5.34 -3.05
CA ILE A 112 2.96 -4.69 -3.95
C ILE A 112 2.87 -3.15 -3.81
N PRO A 113 3.98 -2.43 -3.54
CA PRO A 113 3.97 -1.00 -3.32
C PRO A 113 3.88 -0.20 -4.63
N PHE A 114 4.56 -0.70 -5.66
CA PHE A 114 4.65 -0.10 -6.98
C PHE A 114 4.59 -1.16 -8.08
N THR A 115 3.86 -0.84 -9.15
CA THR A 115 3.87 -1.58 -10.41
C THR A 115 4.42 -0.66 -11.51
N ARG A 116 5.56 -1.04 -12.09
CA ARG A 116 6.13 -0.38 -13.26
C ARG A 116 5.64 -1.00 -14.55
N LEU A 117 5.23 -0.15 -15.49
CA LEU A 117 4.58 -0.58 -16.72
C LEU A 117 5.56 -0.67 -17.90
N HIS A 118 6.31 -1.78 -17.99
CA HIS A 118 7.16 -2.12 -19.15
C HIS A 118 6.92 -3.57 -19.56
N ASP A 119 7.04 -3.90 -20.85
CA ASP A 119 6.90 -5.26 -21.40
C ASP A 119 5.53 -5.92 -21.07
N CYS A 120 4.47 -5.10 -21.03
CA CYS A 120 3.13 -5.51 -20.62
C CYS A 120 2.42 -6.24 -21.78
N TYR A 121 1.93 -7.46 -21.56
CA TYR A 121 1.48 -8.36 -22.64
C TYR A 121 0.01 -8.81 -22.51
N TRP A 122 -0.87 -7.94 -22.00
CA TRP A 122 -2.29 -8.23 -21.79
C TRP A 122 -3.23 -7.43 -22.70
N PRO A 123 -4.24 -8.05 -23.33
CA PRO A 123 -4.34 -9.49 -23.62
C PRO A 123 -3.30 -9.91 -24.68
N ASN A 124 -2.53 -8.96 -25.19
CA ASN A 124 -1.46 -9.05 -26.18
C ASN A 124 -0.54 -7.80 -25.99
N PRO A 125 0.56 -7.59 -26.73
CA PRO A 125 1.43 -6.41 -26.56
C PRO A 125 0.81 -5.02 -26.88
N TYR A 126 -0.48 -4.91 -27.20
CA TYR A 126 -1.13 -3.62 -27.46
C TYR A 126 -1.75 -3.01 -26.19
N VAL A 127 -0.91 -2.72 -25.20
CA VAL A 127 -1.30 -2.09 -23.92
C VAL A 127 -0.15 -1.25 -23.35
N VAL A 128 -0.45 -0.13 -22.67
CA VAL A 128 0.49 0.86 -22.08
C VAL A 128 1.32 1.65 -23.11
N ASP A 129 1.93 0.96 -24.05
CA ASP A 129 2.88 1.46 -25.05
C ASP A 129 2.27 2.57 -25.93
N ILE A 130 3.10 3.53 -26.37
CA ILE A 130 2.59 4.70 -27.11
C ILE A 130 1.95 4.27 -28.45
N HIS A 131 2.52 3.31 -29.17
CA HIS A 131 1.91 2.77 -30.39
C HIS A 131 0.57 2.05 -30.16
N ALA A 132 0.29 1.60 -28.93
CA ALA A 132 -0.97 0.94 -28.58
C ALA A 132 -2.04 1.96 -28.18
N VAL A 133 -1.66 2.93 -27.34
CA VAL A 133 -2.56 3.96 -26.82
C VAL A 133 -2.82 5.07 -27.84
N PHE A 134 -1.91 5.29 -28.80
CA PHE A 134 -2.07 6.26 -29.91
C PHE A 134 -1.67 5.61 -31.27
N PRO A 135 -2.55 4.78 -31.86
CA PRO A 135 -2.17 3.89 -32.96
C PRO A 135 -1.98 4.56 -34.33
N ASP A 136 -2.48 5.78 -34.53
CA ASP A 136 -2.25 6.56 -35.76
C ASP A 136 -1.44 7.82 -35.45
N PHE A 137 -0.11 7.76 -35.64
CA PHE A 137 0.77 8.91 -35.45
C PHE A 137 0.48 10.09 -36.40
N SER A 138 -0.38 9.94 -37.41
CA SER A 138 -0.87 11.05 -38.25
C SER A 138 -2.02 11.84 -37.60
N ALA A 139 -2.79 11.23 -36.69
CA ALA A 139 -3.96 11.81 -36.03
C ALA A 139 -3.63 12.99 -35.07
N ASP A 140 -4.65 13.64 -34.51
CA ASP A 140 -4.50 14.87 -33.71
C ASP A 140 -4.50 14.56 -32.20
N PRO A 141 -3.37 14.78 -31.47
CA PRO A 141 -3.28 14.50 -30.04
C PRO A 141 -4.13 15.42 -29.15
N ALA A 142 -4.77 16.46 -29.71
CA ALA A 142 -5.78 17.24 -28.99
C ALA A 142 -7.16 16.53 -28.94
N ARG A 143 -7.38 15.49 -29.73
CA ARG A 143 -8.69 14.83 -29.92
C ARG A 143 -8.76 13.48 -29.20
N PRO A 144 -9.67 13.28 -28.22
CA PRO A 144 -9.84 12.01 -27.50
C PRO A 144 -9.93 10.78 -28.40
N GLU A 145 -10.65 10.89 -29.52
CA GLU A 145 -10.89 9.82 -30.50
C GLU A 145 -9.65 9.41 -31.31
N SER A 146 -8.50 10.05 -31.11
CA SER A 146 -7.21 9.62 -31.68
C SER A 146 -6.46 8.62 -30.77
N TYR A 147 -6.99 8.34 -29.58
CA TYR A 147 -6.42 7.45 -28.57
C TYR A 147 -7.28 6.19 -28.40
N ASP A 148 -6.66 5.05 -28.12
CA ASP A 148 -7.34 3.81 -27.72
C ASP A 148 -6.92 3.38 -26.31
N PHE A 149 -7.52 4.02 -25.32
CA PHE A 149 -7.22 3.76 -23.91
C PHE A 149 -7.76 2.41 -23.41
N ARG A 150 -8.76 1.80 -24.08
CA ARG A 150 -9.66 0.77 -23.51
C ARG A 150 -8.94 -0.42 -22.86
N LEU A 151 -7.92 -0.97 -23.51
CA LEU A 151 -7.15 -2.10 -22.97
C LEU A 151 -6.21 -1.67 -21.84
N THR A 152 -5.66 -0.46 -21.92
CA THR A 152 -4.78 0.09 -20.89
C THR A 152 -5.59 0.49 -19.65
N ASP A 153 -6.83 0.93 -19.82
CA ASP A 153 -7.77 1.23 -18.73
C ASP A 153 -8.11 -0.02 -17.91
N GLU A 154 -8.41 -1.15 -18.58
CA GLU A 154 -8.69 -2.42 -17.89
C GLU A 154 -7.43 -2.98 -17.17
N TYR A 155 -6.27 -2.87 -17.82
CA TYR A 155 -4.99 -3.29 -17.21
C TYR A 155 -4.60 -2.44 -15.99
N LEU A 156 -4.72 -1.12 -16.07
CA LEU A 156 -4.44 -0.22 -14.94
C LEU A 156 -5.50 -0.30 -13.85
N ALA A 157 -6.76 -0.57 -14.18
CA ALA A 157 -7.80 -0.85 -13.18
C ALA A 157 -7.45 -2.08 -12.33
N ALA A 158 -6.88 -3.14 -12.93
CA ALA A 158 -6.41 -4.30 -12.19
C ALA A 158 -5.18 -3.99 -11.32
N VAL A 159 -4.21 -3.20 -11.82
CA VAL A 159 -3.08 -2.69 -11.01
C VAL A 159 -3.59 -1.91 -9.79
N VAL A 160 -4.50 -0.95 -9.98
CA VAL A 160 -5.10 -0.18 -8.88
C VAL A 160 -5.90 -1.06 -7.93
N ALA A 161 -6.61 -2.07 -8.44
CA ALA A 161 -7.36 -3.03 -7.63
C ALA A 161 -6.45 -3.94 -6.78
N SER A 162 -5.20 -4.16 -7.17
CA SER A 162 -4.20 -4.85 -6.33
C SER A 162 -3.77 -4.02 -5.11
N GLY A 163 -3.91 -2.69 -5.18
CA GLY A 163 -3.44 -1.73 -4.17
C GLY A 163 -2.08 -1.10 -4.50
N ALA A 164 -1.41 -1.49 -5.58
CA ALA A 164 -0.15 -0.92 -6.01
C ALA A 164 -0.31 0.49 -6.62
N GLN A 165 0.69 1.34 -6.41
CA GLN A 165 0.83 2.61 -7.15
C GLN A 165 1.48 2.36 -8.51
N ILE A 166 1.13 3.17 -9.51
CA ILE A 166 1.67 3.06 -10.87
C ILE A 166 2.96 3.87 -11.03
N VAL A 167 3.98 3.26 -11.65
CA VAL A 167 5.09 3.97 -12.33
C VAL A 167 4.84 3.83 -13.84
N TYR A 168 4.33 4.90 -14.47
CA TYR A 168 3.99 4.87 -15.88
C TYR A 168 5.23 5.20 -16.71
N ARG A 169 5.66 4.26 -17.55
CA ARG A 169 6.76 4.43 -18.50
C ARG A 169 6.18 4.79 -19.87
N LEU A 170 6.45 6.02 -20.30
CA LEU A 170 6.06 6.61 -21.58
C LEU A 170 7.10 6.19 -22.63
N GLY A 171 6.76 5.24 -23.49
CA GLY A 171 7.68 4.69 -24.48
C GLY A 171 7.15 3.42 -25.11
N GLU A 172 8.06 2.57 -25.55
CA GLU A 172 7.77 1.29 -26.19
C GLU A 172 8.45 0.13 -25.41
N SER A 173 7.94 -1.08 -25.58
CA SER A 173 8.47 -2.33 -24.99
C SER A 173 9.60 -2.94 -25.86
N ILE A 174 10.32 -3.96 -25.37
CA ILE A 174 11.49 -4.48 -26.12
C ILE A 174 11.09 -5.20 -27.41
N GLU A 175 11.70 -4.82 -28.53
CA GLU A 175 11.59 -5.56 -29.78
C GLU A 175 12.75 -6.55 -29.93
N HIS A 176 12.53 -7.83 -29.60
CA HIS A 176 13.50 -8.92 -29.88
C HIS A 176 13.52 -9.38 -31.36
N THR A 177 12.65 -8.82 -32.20
CA THR A 177 12.53 -9.09 -33.65
C THR A 177 13.72 -8.54 -34.45
N THR A 178 14.02 -9.14 -35.60
CA THR A 178 15.05 -8.65 -36.54
C THR A 178 14.63 -7.33 -37.19
N VAL A 179 13.32 -7.16 -37.47
CA VAL A 179 12.72 -5.92 -37.95
C VAL A 179 12.09 -5.21 -36.76
N LYS A 180 12.49 -3.96 -36.53
CA LYS A 180 11.87 -3.05 -35.55
C LYS A 180 10.65 -2.37 -36.18
N ARG A 181 9.75 -1.87 -35.34
CA ARG A 181 8.47 -1.24 -35.71
C ARG A 181 8.22 0.03 -34.93
N PHE A 182 8.52 0.02 -33.62
CA PHE A 182 8.08 1.04 -32.68
C PHE A 182 9.24 1.66 -31.90
N VAL A 183 10.34 0.93 -31.65
CA VAL A 183 11.53 1.45 -30.92
C VAL A 183 12.39 2.45 -31.71
N HIS A 184 11.79 3.19 -32.62
CA HIS A 184 12.41 4.22 -33.45
C HIS A 184 12.23 5.62 -32.81
N PRO A 185 13.14 6.57 -33.08
CA PRO A 185 12.89 7.98 -32.76
C PRO A 185 11.61 8.48 -33.45
N PRO A 186 10.74 9.24 -32.76
CA PRO A 186 9.52 9.75 -33.36
C PRO A 186 9.84 10.77 -34.46
N ALA A 187 9.10 10.72 -35.56
CA ALA A 187 9.25 11.65 -36.68
C ALA A 187 8.97 13.11 -36.27
N ASP A 188 8.14 13.31 -35.25
CA ASP A 188 7.87 14.60 -34.62
C ASP A 188 7.91 14.44 -33.08
N TYR A 189 8.95 15.01 -32.47
CA TYR A 189 9.17 14.97 -31.02
C TYR A 189 8.15 15.79 -30.23
N GLU A 190 7.69 16.91 -30.78
CA GLU A 190 6.73 17.80 -30.11
C GLU A 190 5.34 17.16 -30.13
N LYS A 191 4.99 16.48 -31.23
CA LYS A 191 3.79 15.66 -31.33
C LYS A 191 3.83 14.46 -30.39
N TRP A 192 4.96 13.77 -30.27
CA TRP A 192 5.13 12.66 -29.32
C TRP A 192 4.94 13.10 -27.86
N ALA A 193 5.48 14.27 -27.49
CA ALA A 193 5.21 14.86 -26.19
C ALA A 193 3.73 15.26 -26.01
N ALA A 194 3.07 15.81 -27.04
CA ALA A 194 1.62 16.10 -27.00
C ALA A 194 0.76 14.83 -26.80
N ILE A 195 1.15 13.70 -27.39
CA ILE A 195 0.53 12.39 -27.15
C ILE A 195 0.68 12.00 -25.67
N CYS A 196 1.89 12.06 -25.12
CA CYS A 196 2.16 11.76 -23.71
C CYS A 196 1.35 12.63 -22.74
N LEU A 197 1.20 13.92 -23.04
CA LEU A 197 0.34 14.82 -22.26
C LEU A 197 -1.14 14.38 -22.29
N GLY A 198 -1.64 13.85 -23.40
CA GLY A 198 -2.99 13.26 -23.47
C GLY A 198 -3.16 12.04 -22.59
N ILE A 199 -2.16 11.16 -22.53
CA ILE A 199 -2.15 9.99 -21.64
C ILE A 199 -2.16 10.42 -20.16
N ILE A 200 -1.38 11.46 -19.80
CA ILE A 200 -1.38 12.03 -18.45
C ILE A 200 -2.74 12.66 -18.11
N ARG A 201 -3.33 13.45 -19.01
CA ARG A 201 -4.68 14.03 -18.83
C ARG A 201 -5.74 12.95 -18.64
N HIS A 202 -5.65 11.84 -19.36
CA HIS A 202 -6.59 10.72 -19.25
C HIS A 202 -6.50 10.06 -17.87
N TYR A 203 -5.32 9.68 -17.39
CA TYR A 203 -5.20 8.94 -16.11
C TYR A 203 -5.22 9.80 -14.84
N ASN A 204 -4.89 11.09 -14.91
CA ASN A 204 -4.85 11.97 -13.73
C ASN A 204 -5.92 13.08 -13.70
N GLU A 205 -6.52 13.48 -14.83
CA GLU A 205 -7.49 14.59 -14.87
C GLU A 205 -8.90 14.20 -15.36
N GLY A 206 -9.14 12.95 -15.75
CA GLY A 206 -10.43 12.49 -16.27
C GLY A 206 -10.73 12.93 -17.71
N TRP A 207 -9.73 13.38 -18.45
CA TRP A 207 -9.87 13.68 -19.89
C TRP A 207 -10.18 12.40 -20.68
N ALA A 208 -10.76 12.54 -21.88
CA ALA A 208 -11.19 11.43 -22.74
C ALA A 208 -12.14 10.38 -22.09
N GLY A 209 -12.69 10.67 -20.90
CA GLY A 209 -13.52 9.74 -20.13
C GLY A 209 -12.74 8.87 -19.12
N GLY A 210 -11.46 9.16 -18.91
CA GLY A 210 -10.57 8.45 -17.99
C GLY A 210 -10.76 8.79 -16.51
N PHE A 211 -9.63 8.86 -15.81
CA PHE A 211 -9.53 8.64 -14.36
C PHE A 211 -8.82 9.77 -13.62
N ARG A 212 -8.85 9.67 -12.29
CA ARG A 212 -8.00 10.42 -11.35
C ARG A 212 -7.26 9.41 -10.47
N HIS A 213 -6.23 8.78 -11.04
CA HIS A 213 -5.42 7.74 -10.37
C HIS A 213 -4.26 8.28 -9.54
N ASP A 214 -4.06 9.62 -9.52
CA ASP A 214 -2.97 10.30 -8.82
C ASP A 214 -1.56 9.70 -9.13
N ILE A 215 -1.34 9.26 -10.38
CA ILE A 215 -0.08 8.64 -10.83
C ILE A 215 1.04 9.67 -10.67
N ARG A 216 1.92 9.43 -9.68
CA ARG A 216 2.99 10.33 -9.28
C ARG A 216 4.17 10.32 -10.26
N TYR A 217 4.54 9.13 -10.76
CA TYR A 217 5.81 8.91 -11.46
C TYR A 217 5.60 8.63 -12.95
N TRP A 218 6.23 9.45 -13.77
CA TRP A 218 6.21 9.39 -15.23
C TRP A 218 7.64 9.28 -15.74
N GLU A 219 7.98 8.10 -16.24
CA GLU A 219 9.30 7.75 -16.75
C GLU A 219 9.34 7.88 -18.28
N ILE A 220 10.41 8.46 -18.82
CA ILE A 220 10.55 8.67 -20.26
C ILE A 220 11.48 7.59 -20.85
N TRP A 221 10.86 6.67 -21.59
CA TRP A 221 11.46 5.55 -22.33
C TRP A 221 12.04 4.41 -21.47
N ASN A 222 12.60 3.39 -22.14
CA ASN A 222 13.30 2.24 -21.55
C ASN A 222 14.64 1.99 -22.26
N GLU A 223 15.74 1.84 -21.52
CA GLU A 223 17.09 1.48 -21.99
C GLU A 223 17.51 2.07 -23.36
N PRO A 224 17.49 3.40 -23.57
CA PRO A 224 17.78 4.03 -24.86
C PRO A 224 19.23 3.84 -25.37
N GLU A 225 20.12 3.29 -24.55
CA GLU A 225 21.46 2.83 -24.94
C GLU A 225 21.52 1.36 -25.40
N ASN A 226 20.47 0.56 -25.19
CA ASN A 226 20.39 -0.85 -25.59
C ASN A 226 19.88 -1.01 -27.03
N ARG A 227 20.79 -0.83 -27.99
CA ARG A 227 20.45 -0.66 -29.42
C ARG A 227 20.68 -1.92 -30.26
N PRO A 228 19.83 -2.19 -31.27
CA PRO A 228 18.63 -1.46 -31.67
C PRO A 228 17.34 -1.98 -31.00
N ALA A 229 17.44 -2.74 -29.90
CA ALA A 229 16.32 -3.53 -29.36
C ALA A 229 15.32 -2.71 -28.53
N MET A 230 15.82 -1.72 -27.77
CA MET A 230 15.04 -0.81 -26.93
C MET A 230 14.98 0.60 -27.54
N TRP A 231 15.98 0.99 -28.35
CA TRP A 231 15.99 2.25 -29.12
C TRP A 231 16.86 2.09 -30.37
N SER A 232 16.41 2.60 -31.52
CA SER A 232 17.15 2.54 -32.79
C SER A 232 17.85 3.85 -33.18
N GLY A 233 17.74 4.91 -32.36
CA GLY A 233 18.31 6.23 -32.64
C GLY A 233 19.73 6.43 -32.10
N THR A 234 20.20 7.67 -32.17
CA THR A 234 21.43 8.13 -31.51
C THR A 234 21.20 8.46 -30.02
N ASP A 235 22.29 8.80 -29.30
CA ASP A 235 22.20 9.38 -27.96
C ASP A 235 21.46 10.73 -28.04
N GLU A 236 21.81 11.54 -29.05
CA GLU A 236 21.29 12.87 -29.31
C GLU A 236 19.79 12.87 -29.65
N ASP A 237 19.30 11.84 -30.36
CA ASP A 237 17.87 11.62 -30.59
C ASP A 237 17.13 11.37 -29.27
N TYR A 238 17.67 10.53 -28.37
CA TYR A 238 17.04 10.29 -27.07
C TYR A 238 17.12 11.54 -26.18
N PHE A 239 18.25 12.24 -26.16
CA PHE A 239 18.39 13.51 -25.45
C PHE A 239 17.40 14.57 -25.95
N ARG A 240 17.06 14.56 -27.24
CA ARG A 240 15.97 15.37 -27.79
C ARG A 240 14.60 14.91 -27.28
N LEU A 241 14.32 13.60 -27.29
CA LEU A 241 13.07 13.04 -26.73
C LEU A 241 12.86 13.46 -25.26
N TYR A 242 13.90 13.30 -24.44
CA TYR A 242 13.85 13.65 -23.03
C TYR A 242 13.66 15.15 -22.81
N ARG A 243 14.49 16.00 -23.46
CA ARG A 243 14.40 17.47 -23.39
C ARG A 243 12.99 17.96 -23.70
N VAL A 244 12.43 17.52 -24.83
CA VAL A 244 11.12 17.96 -25.32
C VAL A 244 10.02 17.49 -24.36
N THR A 245 9.99 16.19 -24.04
CA THR A 245 8.88 15.60 -23.29
C THR A 245 8.91 16.01 -21.82
N ALA A 246 10.06 15.98 -21.15
CA ALA A 246 10.17 16.38 -19.74
C ALA A 246 9.78 17.86 -19.55
N THR A 247 10.23 18.75 -20.44
CA THR A 247 9.86 20.17 -20.42
C THR A 247 8.38 20.38 -20.65
N ALA A 248 7.78 19.65 -21.60
CA ALA A 248 6.35 19.71 -21.88
C ALA A 248 5.51 19.24 -20.69
N ILE A 249 5.84 18.10 -20.07
CA ILE A 249 5.16 17.55 -18.89
C ILE A 249 5.31 18.51 -17.71
N ARG A 250 6.50 19.04 -17.42
CA ARG A 250 6.69 20.00 -16.30
C ARG A 250 5.88 21.28 -16.48
N ARG A 251 5.70 21.74 -17.73
CA ARG A 251 4.96 22.97 -18.05
C ARG A 251 3.46 22.83 -17.82
N GLU A 252 2.87 21.69 -18.17
CA GLU A 252 1.43 21.44 -17.96
C GLU A 252 1.13 20.90 -16.55
N PHE A 253 2.02 20.05 -16.01
CA PHE A 253 1.85 19.34 -14.75
C PHE A 253 3.01 19.59 -13.76
N PRO A 254 3.07 20.78 -13.14
CA PRO A 254 4.18 21.14 -12.26
C PRO A 254 4.34 20.27 -11.00
N GLY A 255 3.28 19.55 -10.59
CA GLY A 255 3.29 18.66 -9.41
C GLY A 255 3.75 17.22 -9.65
N LEU A 256 3.84 16.76 -10.91
CA LEU A 256 4.21 15.37 -11.21
C LEU A 256 5.73 15.14 -11.10
N LYS A 257 6.11 13.90 -10.80
CA LYS A 257 7.51 13.47 -10.87
C LYS A 257 7.85 12.89 -12.23
N ILE A 258 8.85 13.47 -12.86
CA ILE A 258 9.35 13.15 -14.20
C ILE A 258 10.74 12.54 -14.03
N GLY A 259 11.02 11.44 -14.73
CA GLY A 259 12.28 10.73 -14.58
C GLY A 259 12.66 9.86 -15.76
N GLY A 260 13.78 9.17 -15.59
CA GLY A 260 14.45 8.44 -16.65
C GLY A 260 15.96 8.33 -16.39
N PRO A 261 16.74 7.83 -17.35
CA PRO A 261 16.31 7.35 -18.66
C PRO A 261 16.10 5.82 -18.69
N ALA A 262 15.85 5.19 -17.53
CA ALA A 262 15.70 3.73 -17.38
C ALA A 262 16.91 2.96 -17.96
N VAL A 263 18.11 3.31 -17.50
CA VAL A 263 19.38 2.76 -18.03
C VAL A 263 19.52 1.27 -17.70
N GLY A 264 19.79 0.44 -18.69
CA GLY A 264 20.19 -0.96 -18.50
C GLY A 264 21.69 -1.09 -18.21
N ALA A 265 22.51 -0.58 -19.13
CA ALA A 265 23.97 -0.64 -19.10
C ALA A 265 24.59 0.43 -18.18
N THR A 266 24.18 0.44 -16.90
CA THR A 266 24.44 1.52 -15.92
C THR A 266 25.90 1.80 -15.60
N GLY A 267 26.83 0.92 -15.97
CA GLY A 267 28.28 1.06 -15.75
C GLY A 267 28.89 -0.16 -15.06
N GLY A 268 30.12 -0.04 -14.59
CA GLY A 268 30.82 -1.09 -13.86
C GLY A 268 31.81 -0.54 -12.83
N PHE A 269 32.40 -1.43 -12.03
CA PHE A 269 33.45 -1.07 -11.08
C PHE A 269 34.81 -1.49 -11.62
N ILE A 270 35.76 -0.55 -11.67
CA ILE A 270 37.17 -0.80 -12.02
C ILE A 270 38.00 -0.34 -10.82
N ASP A 271 38.81 -1.25 -10.25
CA ASP A 271 39.59 -1.02 -9.03
C ASP A 271 38.79 -0.42 -7.85
N GLY A 272 37.52 -0.87 -7.73
CA GLY A 272 36.56 -0.38 -6.73
C GLY A 272 35.89 0.96 -7.05
N VAL A 273 36.32 1.65 -8.12
CA VAL A 273 35.74 2.92 -8.57
C VAL A 273 34.64 2.68 -9.60
N PHE A 274 33.46 3.24 -9.37
CA PHE A 274 32.34 3.16 -10.32
C PHE A 274 32.58 4.04 -11.55
N GLN A 275 32.55 3.41 -12.72
CA GLN A 275 32.66 4.04 -14.03
C GLN A 275 31.29 3.96 -14.73
N PRO A 276 30.51 5.07 -14.77
CA PRO A 276 29.31 5.15 -15.59
C PRO A 276 29.69 5.18 -17.09
N PRO A 277 28.79 4.76 -17.99
CA PRO A 277 29.02 4.90 -19.43
C PRO A 277 29.00 6.38 -19.84
N GLU A 278 29.51 6.66 -21.04
CA GLU A 278 29.49 7.99 -21.65
C GLU A 278 28.05 8.53 -21.79
N PHE A 279 27.10 7.67 -22.17
CA PHE A 279 25.67 8.00 -22.29
C PHE A 279 25.09 8.61 -21.00
N VAL A 280 25.27 7.94 -19.84
CA VAL A 280 24.78 8.43 -18.54
C VAL A 280 25.48 9.74 -18.13
N SER A 281 26.78 9.82 -18.39
CA SER A 281 27.58 11.01 -18.08
C SER A 281 27.13 12.22 -18.90
N LYS A 282 26.80 12.02 -20.19
CA LYS A 282 26.19 13.03 -21.07
C LYS A 282 24.78 13.39 -20.62
N PHE A 283 23.93 12.41 -20.33
CA PHE A 283 22.54 12.62 -19.89
C PHE A 283 22.45 13.49 -18.63
N LEU A 284 23.24 13.18 -17.60
CA LEU A 284 23.26 13.96 -16.36
C LEU A 284 23.90 15.34 -16.54
N THR A 285 24.85 15.49 -17.47
CA THR A 285 25.42 16.79 -17.85
C THR A 285 24.38 17.67 -18.56
N LEU A 286 23.67 17.11 -19.55
CA LEU A 286 22.57 17.75 -20.26
C LEU A 286 21.49 18.24 -19.30
N CYS A 287 20.98 17.36 -18.42
CA CYS A 287 19.93 17.73 -17.48
C CYS A 287 20.34 18.85 -16.53
N ARG A 288 21.61 18.86 -16.08
CA ARG A 288 22.17 19.92 -15.24
C ARG A 288 22.30 21.25 -16.00
N ASP A 289 22.91 21.23 -17.18
CA ASP A 289 23.32 22.44 -17.90
C ASP A 289 22.15 23.14 -18.59
N GLU A 290 21.18 22.38 -19.10
CA GLU A 290 19.92 22.91 -19.64
C GLU A 290 18.79 23.03 -18.60
N ARG A 291 19.01 22.57 -17.37
CA ARG A 291 18.06 22.57 -16.24
C ARG A 291 16.76 21.78 -16.55
N LEU A 292 16.90 20.62 -17.19
CA LEU A 292 15.78 19.75 -17.53
C LEU A 292 15.15 19.13 -16.27
N PRO A 293 13.82 18.87 -16.25
CA PRO A 293 13.17 18.20 -15.13
C PRO A 293 13.69 16.76 -14.96
N LEU A 294 14.21 16.44 -13.77
CA LEU A 294 14.72 15.11 -13.40
C LEU A 294 14.46 14.88 -11.89
N ASP A 295 13.24 14.51 -11.54
CA ASP A 295 12.80 14.30 -10.14
C ASP A 295 13.16 12.92 -9.60
N PHE A 296 13.39 11.96 -10.49
CA PHE A 296 13.98 10.66 -10.23
C PHE A 296 14.89 10.23 -11.39
N PHE A 297 15.99 9.57 -11.08
CA PHE A 297 16.87 8.92 -12.04
C PHE A 297 16.68 7.41 -11.93
N SER A 298 16.34 6.78 -13.06
CA SER A 298 16.00 5.37 -13.10
C SER A 298 17.02 4.51 -13.85
N TRP A 299 17.24 3.34 -13.29
CA TRP A 299 18.37 2.47 -13.62
C TRP A 299 18.07 1.01 -13.27
N HIS A 300 18.70 0.09 -13.99
CA HIS A 300 18.47 -1.36 -13.87
C HIS A 300 19.73 -2.10 -13.41
N CYS A 301 19.55 -3.29 -12.85
CA CYS A 301 20.65 -4.22 -12.58
C CYS A 301 20.18 -5.67 -12.44
N TYR A 302 20.64 -6.54 -13.34
CA TYR A 302 20.47 -7.99 -13.27
C TYR A 302 21.81 -8.62 -12.89
N THR A 303 21.86 -9.43 -11.83
CA THR A 303 23.13 -9.92 -11.26
C THR A 303 22.98 -11.22 -10.47
N ALA A 304 24.09 -11.94 -10.28
CA ALA A 304 24.17 -13.05 -9.33
C ALA A 304 24.46 -12.62 -7.89
N ASP A 305 24.92 -11.39 -7.65
CA ASP A 305 25.36 -10.90 -6.33
C ASP A 305 24.43 -9.80 -5.79
N PRO A 306 23.69 -10.05 -4.68
CA PRO A 306 22.87 -9.03 -4.02
C PRO A 306 23.64 -7.75 -3.65
N MET A 307 24.94 -7.85 -3.36
CA MET A 307 25.77 -6.70 -2.99
C MET A 307 26.15 -5.81 -4.18
N GLU A 308 26.05 -6.30 -5.42
CA GLU A 308 26.22 -5.47 -6.60
C GLU A 308 25.11 -4.41 -6.67
N LEU A 309 23.87 -4.77 -6.33
CA LEU A 309 22.74 -3.84 -6.21
C LEU A 309 23.04 -2.73 -5.18
N VAL A 310 23.60 -3.12 -4.03
CA VAL A 310 23.98 -2.19 -2.95
C VAL A 310 25.09 -1.23 -3.38
N ALA A 311 26.16 -1.76 -3.96
CA ALA A 311 27.30 -0.96 -4.42
C ALA A 311 26.85 0.02 -5.52
N ARG A 312 26.08 -0.46 -6.49
CA ARG A 312 25.56 0.31 -7.62
C ARG A 312 24.59 1.40 -7.16
N ALA A 313 23.70 1.13 -6.20
CA ALA A 313 22.82 2.14 -5.61
C ALA A 313 23.60 3.28 -4.90
N ARG A 314 24.62 2.94 -4.10
CA ARG A 314 25.49 3.95 -3.45
C ARG A 314 26.27 4.76 -4.49
N ALA A 315 26.79 4.11 -5.53
CA ALA A 315 27.57 4.76 -6.58
C ALA A 315 26.72 5.71 -7.46
N ILE A 316 25.48 5.33 -7.76
CA ILE A 316 24.54 6.16 -8.54
C ILE A 316 24.09 7.38 -7.73
N ARG A 317 23.83 7.26 -6.42
CA ARG A 317 23.61 8.42 -5.55
C ARG A 317 24.79 9.40 -5.61
N GLN A 318 26.01 8.91 -5.43
CA GLN A 318 27.22 9.74 -5.52
C GLN A 318 27.40 10.38 -6.91
N LEU A 319 27.02 9.69 -7.99
CA LEU A 319 27.06 10.23 -9.35
C LEU A 319 26.06 11.39 -9.51
N LEU A 320 24.81 11.20 -9.10
CA LEU A 320 23.78 12.24 -9.09
C LEU A 320 24.25 13.47 -8.29
N ASP A 321 24.83 13.25 -7.11
CA ASP A 321 25.35 14.32 -6.25
C ASP A 321 26.50 15.10 -6.92
N ARG A 322 27.42 14.42 -7.62
CA ARG A 322 28.48 15.07 -8.42
C ARG A 322 27.92 15.89 -9.59
N HIS A 323 26.78 15.50 -10.16
CA HIS A 323 26.07 16.29 -11.18
C HIS A 323 25.09 17.34 -10.59
N GLY A 324 25.04 17.51 -9.27
CA GLY A 324 24.18 18.48 -8.59
C GLY A 324 22.74 18.03 -8.38
N ALA A 325 22.38 16.81 -8.79
CA ALA A 325 21.04 16.21 -8.72
C ALA A 325 20.69 15.68 -7.30
N ASN A 326 21.03 16.44 -6.27
CA ASN A 326 20.95 16.03 -4.85
C ASN A 326 19.52 15.87 -4.28
N LYS A 327 18.48 16.25 -5.03
CA LYS A 327 17.06 16.03 -4.71
C LYS A 327 16.35 15.03 -5.63
N THR A 328 17.06 14.54 -6.64
CA THR A 328 16.57 13.53 -7.58
C THR A 328 16.56 12.18 -6.87
N GLU A 329 15.40 11.52 -6.79
CA GLU A 329 15.25 10.18 -6.22
C GLU A 329 16.03 9.14 -7.08
N SER A 330 16.43 8.03 -6.48
CA SER A 330 17.10 6.90 -7.15
C SER A 330 16.12 5.73 -7.27
N HIS A 331 15.82 5.29 -8.49
CA HIS A 331 14.81 4.26 -8.78
C HIS A 331 15.46 3.05 -9.48
N LEU A 332 15.54 1.91 -8.78
CA LEU A 332 16.00 0.62 -9.33
C LEU A 332 14.83 -0.03 -10.09
N ASN A 333 14.56 0.47 -11.28
CA ASN A 333 13.30 0.21 -11.98
C ASN A 333 13.23 -1.15 -12.68
N GLU A 334 14.35 -1.85 -12.84
CA GLU A 334 14.36 -3.29 -13.10
C GLU A 334 15.51 -3.97 -12.34
N TRP A 335 15.23 -5.10 -11.71
CA TRP A 335 16.24 -6.01 -11.20
C TRP A 335 15.69 -7.43 -11.15
N ASN A 336 16.57 -8.42 -11.28
CA ASN A 336 16.30 -9.82 -10.93
C ASN A 336 17.63 -10.57 -10.75
N HIS A 337 17.56 -11.80 -10.23
CA HIS A 337 18.67 -12.74 -10.23
C HIS A 337 19.11 -13.07 -11.67
N LEU A 338 20.41 -13.09 -11.92
CA LEU A 338 21.01 -13.50 -13.19
C LEU A 338 21.99 -14.66 -12.95
N PRO A 339 21.59 -15.93 -13.18
CA PRO A 339 22.42 -17.11 -12.98
C PRO A 339 23.82 -16.99 -13.60
N GLY A 340 24.85 -17.24 -12.78
CA GLY A 340 26.26 -17.13 -13.18
C GLY A 340 26.70 -15.72 -13.62
N ASN A 341 25.93 -14.67 -13.32
CA ASN A 341 26.08 -13.29 -13.78
C ASN A 341 26.27 -13.18 -15.30
N SER A 342 25.51 -13.96 -16.07
CA SER A 342 25.65 -14.05 -17.53
C SER A 342 24.31 -14.15 -18.25
N TRP A 343 24.16 -13.39 -19.33
CA TRP A 343 23.02 -13.50 -20.26
C TRP A 343 23.14 -14.68 -21.25
N ALA A 344 24.31 -15.34 -21.34
CA ALA A 344 24.54 -16.41 -22.30
C ALA A 344 23.61 -17.63 -22.12
N PRO A 345 23.30 -18.12 -20.90
CA PRO A 345 22.31 -19.19 -20.69
C PRO A 345 20.90 -18.82 -21.18
N LEU A 346 20.53 -17.54 -21.09
CA LEU A 346 19.19 -17.01 -21.42
C LEU A 346 19.01 -16.70 -22.91
N SER A 347 20.11 -16.51 -23.65
CA SER A 347 20.11 -16.14 -25.07
C SER A 347 19.21 -17.03 -25.95
N ARG A 348 18.58 -16.43 -26.97
CA ARG A 348 17.76 -17.10 -28.00
C ARG A 348 18.52 -18.22 -28.72
N ASP A 349 19.82 -18.05 -28.91
CA ASP A 349 20.63 -18.96 -29.73
C ASP A 349 21.21 -20.13 -28.88
N THR A 350 21.00 -20.11 -27.56
CA THR A 350 21.34 -21.19 -26.62
C THR A 350 20.36 -22.39 -26.73
N ALA A 351 20.79 -23.59 -26.34
CA ALA A 351 19.94 -24.78 -26.34
C ALA A 351 18.78 -24.66 -25.34
N ALA A 352 17.56 -25.02 -25.73
CA ALA A 352 16.36 -24.83 -24.91
C ALA A 352 16.45 -25.45 -23.49
N PRO A 353 17.02 -26.67 -23.28
CA PRO A 353 17.18 -27.22 -21.92
C PRO A 353 18.21 -26.48 -21.05
N VAL A 354 19.06 -25.61 -21.62
CA VAL A 354 19.97 -24.74 -20.86
C VAL A 354 19.23 -23.46 -20.44
N ARG A 355 18.46 -22.83 -21.35
CA ARG A 355 17.54 -21.73 -21.01
C ARG A 355 16.56 -22.12 -19.90
N GLN A 356 15.92 -23.28 -20.07
CA GLN A 356 14.94 -23.79 -19.12
C GLN A 356 15.52 -23.85 -17.70
N ARG A 357 16.69 -24.49 -17.51
CA ARG A 357 17.32 -24.58 -16.19
C ARG A 357 17.68 -23.23 -15.59
N ALA A 358 18.11 -22.26 -16.41
CA ALA A 358 18.42 -20.93 -15.90
C ALA A 358 17.15 -20.17 -15.44
N TYR A 359 16.02 -20.33 -16.13
CA TYR A 359 14.73 -19.79 -15.66
C TYR A 359 14.20 -20.55 -14.43
N GLU A 360 14.37 -21.87 -14.36
CA GLU A 360 14.07 -22.68 -13.17
C GLU A 360 14.94 -22.30 -11.96
N GLU A 361 16.19 -21.88 -12.17
CA GLU A 361 17.11 -21.36 -11.15
C GLU A 361 16.66 -19.98 -10.62
N MET A 362 16.19 -19.10 -11.51
CA MET A 362 15.64 -17.78 -11.19
C MET A 362 14.26 -17.82 -10.48
N ALA A 363 13.43 -18.80 -10.84
CA ALA A 363 12.12 -19.01 -10.21
C ALA A 363 12.20 -19.85 -8.92
N GLY A 364 13.24 -20.68 -8.80
CA GLY A 364 13.45 -21.63 -7.71
C GLY A 364 14.09 -21.04 -6.46
N ALA A 365 14.56 -21.93 -5.57
CA ALA A 365 15.19 -21.56 -4.31
C ALA A 365 16.42 -20.61 -4.43
N PRO A 366 17.29 -20.70 -5.46
CA PRO A 366 18.38 -19.75 -5.67
C PRO A 366 17.89 -18.32 -5.87
N GLY A 367 16.94 -18.11 -6.80
CA GLY A 367 16.30 -16.81 -7.03
C GLY A 367 15.50 -16.31 -5.81
N ALA A 368 14.81 -17.21 -5.10
CA ALA A 368 14.10 -16.89 -3.86
C ALA A 368 15.05 -16.31 -2.78
N ALA A 369 16.18 -16.97 -2.54
CA ALA A 369 17.17 -16.51 -1.58
C ALA A 369 17.92 -15.25 -2.05
N PHE A 370 18.20 -15.12 -3.35
CA PHE A 370 18.73 -13.88 -3.93
C PHE A 370 17.79 -12.69 -3.68
N ILE A 371 16.48 -12.85 -3.95
CA ILE A 371 15.47 -11.79 -3.79
C ILE A 371 15.32 -11.39 -2.32
N ALA A 372 15.25 -12.36 -1.40
CA ALA A 372 15.19 -12.08 0.03
C ALA A 372 16.45 -11.35 0.53
N SER A 373 17.65 -11.79 0.10
CA SER A 373 18.90 -11.08 0.41
C SER A 373 18.91 -9.66 -0.15
N ALA A 374 18.59 -9.47 -1.43
CA ALA A 374 18.53 -8.14 -2.05
C ALA A 374 17.60 -7.18 -1.29
N LEU A 375 16.40 -7.61 -0.92
CA LEU A 375 15.43 -6.78 -0.18
C LEU A 375 15.87 -6.45 1.26
N ILE A 376 16.73 -7.28 1.86
CA ILE A 376 17.39 -7.01 3.15
C ILE A 376 18.53 -6.00 2.99
N GLU A 377 19.49 -6.27 2.11
CA GLU A 377 20.70 -5.45 1.95
C GLU A 377 20.38 -4.05 1.38
N LEU A 378 19.31 -3.93 0.57
CA LEU A 378 18.81 -2.65 0.07
C LEU A 378 18.14 -1.76 1.14
N GLN A 379 17.98 -2.21 2.38
CA GLN A 379 17.42 -1.35 3.44
C GLN A 379 18.32 -0.18 3.80
N ASP A 380 19.65 -0.31 3.68
CA ASP A 380 20.65 0.69 4.12
C ASP A 380 21.26 1.54 2.99
N VAL A 381 20.67 1.53 1.78
CA VAL A 381 21.17 2.31 0.62
C VAL A 381 20.29 3.51 0.28
N PRO A 382 20.89 4.58 -0.30
CA PRO A 382 20.16 5.74 -0.83
C PRO A 382 19.43 5.37 -2.14
N LEU A 383 18.36 4.61 -1.99
CA LEU A 383 17.44 4.15 -3.03
C LEU A 383 16.00 4.42 -2.55
N ASP A 384 15.14 4.91 -3.43
CA ASP A 384 13.78 5.38 -3.08
C ASP A 384 12.69 4.42 -3.56
N VAL A 385 12.89 3.79 -4.72
CA VAL A 385 11.99 2.80 -5.34
C VAL A 385 12.82 1.65 -5.90
N ALA A 386 12.29 0.42 -5.84
CA ALA A 386 12.84 -0.74 -6.53
C ALA A 386 11.71 -1.63 -7.08
N ASN A 387 11.87 -2.12 -8.32
CA ASN A 387 10.87 -2.91 -9.04
C ASN A 387 11.50 -4.18 -9.65
N LEU A 388 11.13 -5.35 -9.14
CA LEU A 388 11.59 -6.67 -9.61
C LEU A 388 11.03 -6.96 -11.03
N PHE A 389 11.82 -7.51 -11.93
CA PHE A 389 11.37 -7.90 -13.28
C PHE A 389 11.15 -9.43 -13.37
N HIS A 390 9.91 -9.96 -13.36
CA HIS A 390 8.63 -9.25 -13.34
C HIS A 390 7.52 -10.00 -12.56
N GLY A 391 6.47 -9.27 -12.16
CA GLY A 391 5.40 -9.74 -11.29
C GLY A 391 4.34 -10.66 -11.92
N GLU A 392 4.59 -11.17 -13.13
CA GLU A 392 3.58 -11.82 -13.98
C GLU A 392 3.95 -13.29 -14.24
N LEU A 393 3.36 -13.91 -15.28
CA LEU A 393 3.60 -15.29 -15.69
C LEU A 393 4.94 -15.45 -16.44
N GLY A 394 5.56 -16.62 -16.33
CA GLY A 394 6.54 -17.12 -17.30
C GLY A 394 8.01 -16.98 -16.85
N ALA A 395 8.90 -16.77 -17.83
CA ALA A 395 10.33 -17.06 -17.70
C ALA A 395 11.09 -16.21 -16.65
N PHE A 396 10.71 -14.94 -16.49
CA PHE A 396 11.19 -14.03 -15.43
C PHE A 396 10.11 -13.82 -14.34
N GLY A 397 9.03 -14.59 -14.39
CA GLY A 397 7.80 -14.37 -13.64
C GLY A 397 7.85 -14.87 -12.20
N LEU A 398 7.00 -14.27 -11.37
CA LEU A 398 6.66 -14.80 -10.04
C LEU A 398 5.79 -16.07 -10.12
N PHE A 399 5.19 -16.32 -11.28
CA PHE A 399 4.23 -17.40 -11.51
C PHE A 399 4.61 -18.19 -12.77
N ASN A 400 4.27 -19.48 -12.81
CA ASN A 400 4.40 -20.27 -14.03
C ASN A 400 3.32 -19.91 -15.06
N GLU A 401 3.36 -20.53 -16.25
CA GLU A 401 2.40 -20.31 -17.34
C GLU A 401 0.92 -20.64 -17.03
N PHE A 402 0.65 -21.26 -15.87
CA PHE A 402 -0.70 -21.58 -15.38
C PHE A 402 -1.15 -20.70 -14.21
N GLY A 403 -0.37 -19.68 -13.82
CA GLY A 403 -0.68 -18.80 -12.69
C GLY A 403 -0.31 -19.36 -11.31
N VAL A 404 0.42 -20.48 -11.24
CA VAL A 404 0.86 -21.05 -9.96
C VAL A 404 2.08 -20.28 -9.45
N PRO A 405 2.09 -19.79 -8.19
CA PRO A 405 3.25 -19.13 -7.58
C PRO A 405 4.51 -19.99 -7.60
N GLN A 406 5.67 -19.36 -7.81
CA GLN A 406 6.98 -20.00 -7.78
C GLN A 406 7.77 -19.56 -6.53
N LYS A 407 8.92 -20.18 -6.22
CA LYS A 407 9.67 -19.94 -4.98
C LYS A 407 10.12 -18.48 -4.81
N ASN A 408 10.34 -17.76 -5.92
CA ASN A 408 10.57 -16.31 -5.92
C ASN A 408 9.35 -15.49 -5.39
N TRP A 409 8.10 -15.88 -5.69
CA TRP A 409 6.89 -15.30 -5.08
C TRP A 409 6.86 -15.53 -3.58
N PHE A 410 7.21 -16.74 -3.14
CA PHE A 410 7.23 -17.09 -1.71
C PHE A 410 8.29 -16.30 -0.91
N ALA A 411 9.42 -15.92 -1.54
CA ALA A 411 10.37 -14.99 -0.95
C ALA A 411 9.78 -13.57 -0.77
N LEU A 412 9.03 -13.06 -1.77
CA LEU A 412 8.30 -11.80 -1.63
C LEU A 412 7.21 -11.89 -0.54
N ARG A 413 6.54 -13.04 -0.40
CA ARG A 413 5.55 -13.26 0.67
C ARG A 413 6.21 -13.23 2.05
N ALA A 414 7.37 -13.83 2.21
CA ALA A 414 8.16 -13.76 3.45
C ALA A 414 8.56 -12.31 3.80
N PHE A 415 8.98 -11.53 2.80
CA PHE A 415 9.28 -10.10 2.99
C PHE A 415 8.03 -9.26 3.29
N ARG A 416 6.88 -9.58 2.67
CA ARG A 416 5.60 -8.94 2.97
C ARG A 416 5.16 -9.21 4.42
N GLU A 417 5.35 -10.41 4.95
CA GLU A 417 5.03 -10.70 6.35
C GLU A 417 6.00 -10.01 7.34
N LEU A 418 7.26 -9.74 6.97
CA LEU A 418 8.15 -8.87 7.74
C LEU A 418 7.62 -7.42 7.83
N LEU A 419 6.99 -6.91 6.76
CA LEU A 419 6.41 -5.56 6.73
C LEU A 419 5.19 -5.38 7.68
N ASP A 420 4.53 -6.45 8.13
CA ASP A 420 3.47 -6.36 9.16
C ASP A 420 4.02 -6.03 10.56
N THR A 421 5.34 -6.08 10.72
CA THR A 421 6.10 -5.60 11.88
C THR A 421 7.01 -4.43 11.44
N PRO A 422 6.49 -3.21 11.23
CA PRO A 422 7.21 -2.21 10.43
C PRO A 422 8.41 -1.52 11.11
N GLN A 423 8.59 -1.57 12.44
CA GLN A 423 9.75 -0.95 13.10
C GLN A 423 10.98 -1.84 12.93
N ARG A 424 11.92 -1.45 12.08
CA ARG A 424 13.18 -2.19 11.87
C ARG A 424 14.03 -2.13 13.14
N VAL A 425 14.67 -3.23 13.51
CA VAL A 425 15.58 -3.27 14.67
C VAL A 425 17.03 -3.59 14.30
N GLY A 426 17.94 -3.50 15.27
CA GLY A 426 19.37 -3.78 15.10
C GLY A 426 19.64 -5.26 14.82
N THR A 427 20.56 -5.54 13.89
CA THR A 427 20.93 -6.90 13.46
C THR A 427 22.43 -6.99 13.16
N GLU A 428 23.08 -8.06 13.62
CA GLU A 428 24.52 -8.31 13.40
C GLU A 428 24.80 -9.76 12.97
N GLY A 429 26.00 -10.02 12.44
CA GLY A 429 26.50 -11.37 12.09
C GLY A 429 26.21 -11.82 10.65
N GLY A 430 25.44 -11.05 9.88
CA GLY A 430 25.23 -11.31 8.45
C GLY A 430 26.55 -11.27 7.66
N VAL A 431 26.63 -12.09 6.61
CA VAL A 431 27.79 -12.22 5.73
C VAL A 431 27.40 -11.71 4.34
N ALA A 432 27.95 -10.56 3.95
CA ALA A 432 27.67 -9.91 2.67
C ALA A 432 27.79 -10.89 1.49
N SER A 433 26.82 -10.85 0.58
CA SER A 433 26.69 -11.76 -0.57
C SER A 433 26.42 -13.25 -0.24
N GLN A 434 26.26 -13.65 1.03
CA GLN A 434 26.09 -15.06 1.41
C GLN A 434 24.92 -15.33 2.37
N LEU A 435 24.79 -14.55 3.44
CA LEU A 435 23.80 -14.73 4.51
C LEU A 435 23.29 -13.36 5.01
N SER A 436 22.05 -13.04 4.66
CA SER A 436 21.40 -11.76 4.99
C SER A 436 20.39 -11.92 6.13
N LEU A 437 20.29 -10.90 6.99
CA LEU A 437 19.42 -10.87 8.17
C LEU A 437 18.71 -9.52 8.29
N ALA A 438 17.38 -9.53 8.40
CA ALA A 438 16.59 -8.39 8.86
C ALA A 438 15.65 -8.82 10.00
N ALA A 439 15.45 -7.93 10.96
CA ALA A 439 14.49 -8.13 12.04
C ALA A 439 13.69 -6.86 12.29
N ALA A 440 12.45 -7.02 12.75
CA ALA A 440 11.54 -5.92 12.96
C ALA A 440 10.43 -6.26 13.99
N ARG A 441 9.72 -5.24 14.48
CA ARG A 441 8.65 -5.35 15.49
C ARG A 441 7.45 -4.47 15.15
N ASP A 442 6.25 -4.84 15.62
CA ASP A 442 5.06 -4.00 15.44
C ASP A 442 4.99 -2.84 16.45
N ALA A 443 4.20 -1.82 16.13
CA ALA A 443 4.15 -0.57 16.90
C ALA A 443 3.42 -0.70 18.26
N SER A 444 2.83 -1.86 18.53
CA SER A 444 2.19 -2.25 19.79
C SER A 444 3.09 -3.15 20.66
N GLU A 445 4.30 -3.49 20.20
CA GLU A 445 5.24 -4.40 20.87
C GLU A 445 4.58 -5.76 21.20
N SER A 446 3.67 -6.20 20.33
CA SER A 446 2.89 -7.44 20.41
C SER A 446 3.41 -8.55 19.50
N ARG A 447 4.11 -8.20 18.41
CA ARG A 447 4.70 -9.15 17.46
C ARG A 447 6.06 -8.65 16.98
N ALA A 448 6.93 -9.59 16.64
CA ALA A 448 8.18 -9.35 15.95
C ALA A 448 8.38 -10.40 14.86
N ALA A 449 9.23 -10.10 13.89
CA ALA A 449 9.60 -11.03 12.83
C ALA A 449 11.09 -10.91 12.49
N ILE A 450 11.69 -12.03 12.13
CA ILE A 450 13.09 -12.14 11.72
C ILE A 450 13.11 -12.87 10.38
N LEU A 451 13.59 -12.19 9.33
CA LEU A 451 13.80 -12.74 8.00
C LEU A 451 15.28 -13.03 7.81
N VAL A 452 15.60 -14.29 7.52
CA VAL A 452 16.96 -14.77 7.22
C VAL A 452 16.97 -15.31 5.80
N SER A 453 17.96 -14.92 5.00
CA SER A 453 18.22 -15.52 3.70
C SER A 453 19.62 -16.10 3.67
N ASN A 454 19.73 -17.43 3.61
CA ASN A 454 20.99 -18.09 3.31
C ASN A 454 21.07 -18.32 1.79
N PHE A 455 21.73 -17.42 1.08
CA PHE A 455 21.82 -17.45 -0.37
C PHE A 455 22.89 -18.44 -0.86
N ASN A 456 24.08 -18.45 -0.24
CA ASN A 456 25.17 -19.38 -0.61
C ASN A 456 26.15 -19.70 0.54
N HIS A 457 25.85 -19.31 1.78
CA HIS A 457 26.77 -19.51 2.91
C HIS A 457 26.96 -21.02 3.21
N PRO A 458 28.21 -21.51 3.32
CA PRO A 458 28.49 -22.95 3.38
C PRO A 458 28.07 -23.63 4.69
N GLN A 459 27.78 -22.85 5.73
CA GLN A 459 27.26 -23.35 7.01
C GLN A 459 25.74 -23.22 7.05
N SER A 460 25.04 -24.31 7.37
CA SER A 460 23.59 -24.35 7.50
C SER A 460 23.09 -24.17 8.94
N GLU A 461 23.90 -24.52 9.94
CA GLU A 461 23.55 -24.29 11.36
C GLU A 461 23.72 -22.81 11.70
N ILE A 462 22.61 -22.18 12.11
CA ILE A 462 22.54 -20.75 12.44
C ILE A 462 22.03 -20.62 13.88
N ARG A 463 22.71 -19.80 14.68
CA ARG A 463 22.36 -19.49 16.07
C ARG A 463 22.11 -17.99 16.20
N MET A 464 20.85 -17.59 16.37
CA MET A 464 20.46 -16.20 16.56
C MET A 464 20.28 -15.90 18.06
N ALA A 465 21.11 -15.03 18.62
CA ALA A 465 20.92 -14.48 19.96
C ALA A 465 20.11 -13.18 19.89
N MET A 466 19.03 -13.09 20.67
CA MET A 466 18.13 -11.92 20.69
C MET A 466 18.30 -11.13 21.99
N ALA A 467 18.33 -9.80 21.89
CA ALA A 467 18.39 -8.88 23.02
C ALA A 467 17.13 -7.99 23.06
N GLY A 468 16.73 -7.59 24.27
CA GLY A 468 15.73 -6.53 24.46
C GLY A 468 14.33 -6.82 23.94
N MET A 469 13.86 -8.08 24.01
CA MET A 469 12.55 -8.53 23.50
C MET A 469 11.43 -7.49 23.74
N PRO A 470 10.53 -7.23 22.77
CA PRO A 470 9.53 -6.17 22.91
C PRO A 470 8.52 -6.39 24.05
N TRP A 471 8.42 -7.62 24.57
CA TRP A 471 7.52 -8.01 25.65
C TRP A 471 8.27 -8.70 26.80
N VAL A 472 7.66 -8.64 27.99
CA VAL A 472 8.12 -9.40 29.17
C VAL A 472 7.51 -10.80 29.16
N GLY A 473 8.37 -11.81 29.06
CA GLY A 473 8.01 -13.22 29.12
C GLY A 473 8.66 -14.04 28.01
N ASP A 474 8.32 -15.32 27.96
CA ASP A 474 8.77 -16.24 26.91
C ASP A 474 8.20 -15.83 25.53
N SER A 475 8.71 -16.40 24.44
CA SER A 475 8.32 -16.07 23.06
C SER A 475 7.93 -17.30 22.25
N THR A 476 6.74 -17.32 21.64
CA THR A 476 6.34 -18.36 20.69
C THR A 476 6.93 -17.99 19.35
N ALA A 477 7.67 -18.93 18.79
CA ALA A 477 8.30 -18.80 17.49
C ALA A 477 7.63 -19.75 16.49
N GLU A 478 7.31 -19.23 15.32
CA GLU A 478 6.85 -19.96 14.14
C GLU A 478 7.86 -19.78 13.02
N LEU A 479 8.38 -20.87 12.48
CA LEU A 479 9.33 -20.89 11.38
C LEU A 479 8.64 -21.30 10.08
N ARG A 480 8.56 -20.38 9.12
CA ARG A 480 8.22 -20.67 7.72
C ARG A 480 9.48 -20.68 6.85
N VAL A 481 9.58 -21.61 5.90
CA VAL A 481 10.79 -21.79 5.07
C VAL A 481 10.46 -21.91 3.59
N VAL A 482 11.22 -21.21 2.74
CA VAL A 482 11.32 -21.45 1.30
C VAL A 482 12.67 -22.09 1.02
N ASP A 483 12.67 -23.30 0.48
CA ASP A 483 13.88 -24.03 0.09
C ASP A 483 13.58 -24.90 -1.15
N ALA A 484 14.44 -25.86 -1.49
CA ALA A 484 14.21 -26.75 -2.63
C ALA A 484 12.90 -27.56 -2.51
N ASP A 485 12.56 -28.03 -1.31
CA ASP A 485 11.42 -28.92 -1.03
C ASP A 485 10.18 -28.15 -0.53
N ARG A 486 10.34 -26.91 -0.04
CA ARG A 486 9.30 -26.13 0.67
C ARG A 486 8.92 -24.82 0.00
N ASP A 487 7.64 -24.47 0.09
CA ASP A 487 7.01 -23.29 -0.52
C ASP A 487 6.39 -22.39 0.56
N PHE A 488 7.25 -21.89 1.47
CA PHE A 488 6.89 -21.09 2.65
C PHE A 488 6.10 -21.87 3.73
N ASP A 489 6.28 -23.19 3.76
CA ASP A 489 5.64 -24.10 4.72
C ASP A 489 6.02 -23.79 6.18
N LEU A 490 5.06 -23.94 7.09
CA LEU A 490 5.30 -23.89 8.55
C LEU A 490 6.05 -25.17 8.98
N VAL A 491 7.36 -25.05 9.17
CA VAL A 491 8.26 -26.15 9.53
C VAL A 491 8.21 -26.47 11.02
N ARG A 492 8.06 -25.45 11.88
CA ARG A 492 8.17 -25.62 13.33
C ARG A 492 7.46 -24.49 14.10
N THR A 493 6.76 -24.86 15.17
CA THR A 493 6.33 -23.94 16.24
C THR A 493 6.96 -24.37 17.56
N TRP A 494 7.52 -23.43 18.34
CA TRP A 494 8.13 -23.73 19.66
C TRP A 494 8.12 -22.52 20.59
N THR A 495 8.53 -22.72 21.85
CA THR A 495 8.69 -21.67 22.87
C THR A 495 10.17 -21.39 23.11
N ILE A 496 10.51 -20.10 23.24
CA ILE A 496 11.83 -19.58 23.58
C ILE A 496 11.75 -18.96 24.98
N GLY A 497 12.59 -19.39 25.91
CA GLY A 497 12.58 -18.92 27.29
C GLY A 497 13.18 -17.51 27.44
N ALA A 498 12.55 -16.65 28.24
CA ALA A 498 12.96 -15.25 28.46
C ALA A 498 14.40 -15.11 29.01
N SER A 499 14.89 -16.12 29.73
CA SER A 499 16.24 -16.17 30.30
C SER A 499 17.31 -16.63 29.30
N GLN A 500 16.92 -17.24 28.19
CA GLN A 500 17.80 -17.68 27.10
C GLN A 500 17.12 -17.42 25.74
N PRO A 501 17.00 -16.15 25.32
CA PRO A 501 16.34 -15.73 24.09
C PRO A 501 17.20 -16.06 22.85
N VAL A 502 17.38 -17.35 22.58
CA VAL A 502 18.22 -17.88 21.49
C VAL A 502 17.39 -18.79 20.58
N ILE A 503 17.57 -18.62 19.27
CA ILE A 503 17.01 -19.48 18.23
C ILE A 503 18.16 -20.28 17.60
N SER A 504 17.92 -21.55 17.32
CA SER A 504 18.79 -22.38 16.48
C SER A 504 18.01 -22.91 15.28
N LEU A 505 18.51 -22.65 14.08
CA LEU A 505 17.97 -23.10 12.80
C LEU A 505 18.99 -24.00 12.10
N ASN A 506 18.51 -24.92 11.26
CA ASN A 506 19.30 -25.54 10.21
C ASN A 506 18.71 -25.11 8.86
N LEU A 507 19.38 -24.17 8.19
CA LEU A 507 18.92 -23.50 6.97
C LEU A 507 20.01 -23.65 5.88
N PRO A 508 20.05 -24.78 5.15
CA PRO A 508 21.03 -25.00 4.10
C PRO A 508 20.80 -24.07 2.90
N ALA A 509 21.87 -23.56 2.31
CA ALA A 509 21.77 -22.71 1.13
C ALA A 509 21.36 -23.51 -0.13
N PRO A 510 20.58 -22.94 -1.07
CA PRO A 510 19.88 -21.65 -0.96
C PRO A 510 18.51 -21.82 -0.27
N ALA A 511 18.24 -21.01 0.77
CA ALA A 511 16.96 -21.02 1.47
C ALA A 511 16.64 -19.70 2.20
N VAL A 512 15.35 -19.43 2.38
CA VAL A 512 14.80 -18.28 3.12
C VAL A 512 14.00 -18.78 4.31
N ALA A 513 14.21 -18.19 5.48
CA ALA A 513 13.44 -18.47 6.69
C ALA A 513 12.80 -17.18 7.23
N LEU A 514 11.50 -17.23 7.53
CA LEU A 514 10.84 -16.24 8.37
C LEU A 514 10.55 -16.87 9.73
N VAL A 515 11.10 -16.29 10.79
CA VAL A 515 10.69 -16.59 12.16
C VAL A 515 9.76 -15.48 12.64
N GLN A 516 8.48 -15.79 12.77
CA GLN A 516 7.52 -14.92 13.46
C GLN A 516 7.57 -15.18 14.96
N LEU A 517 7.53 -14.10 15.73
CA LEU A 517 7.62 -14.08 17.18
C LEU A 517 6.40 -13.36 17.75
N LYS A 518 5.74 -14.00 18.71
CA LYS A 518 4.73 -13.40 19.59
C LYS A 518 5.04 -13.79 21.03
N PRO A 519 4.52 -13.12 22.06
CA PRO A 519 4.64 -13.59 23.45
C PRO A 519 4.23 -15.08 23.51
N ALA A 520 5.14 -15.96 23.94
CA ALA A 520 4.77 -17.37 24.13
C ALA A 520 3.71 -17.39 25.20
N ASN A 521 2.67 -18.17 24.93
CA ASN A 521 1.45 -18.26 25.70
C ASN A 521 1.62 -17.76 27.14
N ARG A 522 1.34 -16.46 27.29
CA ARG A 522 0.25 -16.11 28.17
C ARG A 522 -0.89 -17.05 27.80
N THR A 523 -0.93 -18.18 28.50
CA THR A 523 -2.19 -18.64 29.08
C THR A 523 -2.74 -17.42 29.79
N SER A 524 -3.51 -16.64 29.03
CA SER A 524 -3.97 -15.33 29.47
C SER A 524 -5.10 -15.61 30.45
N SER A 525 -4.70 -15.93 31.68
CA SER A 525 -5.52 -16.02 32.90
C SER A 525 -6.32 -14.73 33.12
N ARG A 526 -5.92 -13.67 32.42
CA ARG A 526 -6.64 -12.45 32.15
C ARG A 526 -7.15 -12.44 30.70
N LEU A 527 -8.44 -12.20 30.52
CA LEU A 527 -9.01 -11.92 29.20
C LEU A 527 -8.62 -10.49 28.76
N LEU A 528 -8.40 -10.25 27.48
CA LEU A 528 -8.09 -8.93 26.91
C LEU A 528 -9.13 -8.52 25.87
N ILE A 529 -9.41 -7.22 25.78
CA ILE A 529 -10.36 -6.62 24.85
C ILE A 529 -9.61 -5.56 24.04
N THR A 530 -9.62 -5.70 22.72
CA THR A 530 -9.07 -4.74 21.76
C THR A 530 -10.17 -3.92 21.07
N SER A 531 -11.38 -4.46 20.95
CA SER A 531 -12.61 -3.75 20.56
C SER A 531 -13.79 -4.20 21.42
N PRO A 532 -14.71 -3.29 21.83
CA PRO A 532 -14.66 -1.84 21.62
C PRO A 532 -13.69 -1.15 22.58
N ALA A 533 -13.14 0.00 22.15
CA ALA A 533 -12.44 0.89 23.07
C ALA A 533 -13.41 1.57 24.05
N ASN A 534 -12.89 2.02 25.19
CA ASN A 534 -13.69 2.69 26.22
C ASN A 534 -14.39 3.94 25.67
N ARG A 535 -15.62 4.16 26.15
CA ARG A 535 -16.51 5.29 25.84
C ARG A 535 -16.93 5.43 24.37
N LEU A 536 -16.69 4.44 23.51
CA LEU A 536 -17.28 4.43 22.16
C LEU A 536 -18.81 4.30 22.24
N VAL A 537 -19.47 4.90 21.24
CA VAL A 537 -20.92 4.80 21.02
C VAL A 537 -21.14 4.19 19.64
N PHE A 538 -22.00 3.18 19.59
CA PHE A 538 -22.43 2.54 18.36
C PHE A 538 -23.82 3.04 17.98
N GLN A 539 -23.99 3.39 16.71
CA GLN A 539 -25.21 3.95 16.17
C GLN A 539 -26.38 2.96 16.31
N ARG A 540 -27.47 3.39 16.95
CA ARG A 540 -28.72 2.63 17.00
C ARG A 540 -29.50 2.71 15.69
N ASP A 541 -30.28 1.69 15.40
CA ASP A 541 -31.17 1.60 14.25
C ASP A 541 -32.43 2.51 14.42
N ARG A 542 -33.59 2.09 13.93
CA ARG A 542 -34.89 2.78 14.18
C ARG A 542 -35.71 2.15 15.31
N ASP A 543 -35.45 0.90 15.66
CA ASP A 543 -36.07 0.17 16.77
C ASP A 543 -35.31 0.36 18.10
N GLY A 544 -34.14 1.01 18.03
CA GLY A 544 -33.30 1.40 19.15
C GLY A 544 -32.18 0.42 19.45
N ARG A 545 -31.70 -0.37 18.49
CA ARG A 545 -30.73 -1.46 18.69
C ARG A 545 -29.46 -1.30 17.87
N ALA A 546 -28.37 -1.93 18.26
CA ALA A 546 -27.11 -1.99 17.51
C ALA A 546 -26.34 -3.28 17.77
N PHE A 547 -25.37 -3.56 16.91
CA PHE A 547 -24.36 -4.60 17.13
C PHE A 547 -23.03 -3.95 17.54
N ILE A 548 -22.47 -4.42 18.65
CA ILE A 548 -21.18 -3.96 19.18
C ILE A 548 -20.10 -4.96 18.70
N PRO A 549 -19.10 -4.53 17.90
CA PRO A 549 -18.00 -5.39 17.47
C PRO A 549 -17.06 -5.67 18.65
N LEU A 550 -17.00 -6.93 19.06
CA LEU A 550 -16.09 -7.42 20.09
C LEU A 550 -14.86 -8.04 19.42
N ALA A 551 -13.68 -7.64 19.85
CA ALA A 551 -12.42 -8.28 19.49
C ALA A 551 -11.46 -8.29 20.69
N GLY A 552 -10.55 -9.25 20.72
CA GLY A 552 -9.57 -9.36 21.80
C GLY A 552 -8.75 -10.64 21.74
N ASN A 553 -8.05 -10.94 22.84
CA ASN A 553 -7.20 -12.11 22.98
C ASN A 553 -7.47 -12.83 24.32
N ALA A 554 -7.43 -14.16 24.29
CA ALA A 554 -7.76 -15.09 25.36
C ALA A 554 -6.90 -16.37 25.22
N PRO A 555 -6.93 -17.32 26.18
CA PRO A 555 -6.32 -18.63 25.97
C PRO A 555 -6.97 -19.36 24.77
N ALA A 556 -6.16 -19.94 23.87
CA ALA A 556 -6.63 -20.64 22.68
C ALA A 556 -7.73 -21.69 22.97
N GLY A 557 -8.73 -21.77 22.09
CA GLY A 557 -9.83 -22.74 22.15
C GLY A 557 -10.89 -22.52 23.25
N VAL A 558 -10.81 -21.46 24.06
CA VAL A 558 -11.83 -21.15 25.08
C VAL A 558 -13.05 -20.47 24.45
N ARG A 559 -14.24 -20.69 25.03
CA ARG A 559 -15.45 -19.97 24.61
C ARG A 559 -15.48 -18.58 25.24
N ILE A 560 -15.75 -17.57 24.43
CA ILE A 560 -15.91 -16.16 24.85
C ILE A 560 -17.40 -15.86 24.98
N GLU A 561 -17.83 -15.64 26.22
CA GLU A 561 -19.17 -15.16 26.56
C GLU A 561 -19.10 -13.66 26.90
N ALA A 562 -20.10 -12.87 26.50
CA ALA A 562 -20.20 -11.44 26.83
C ALA A 562 -21.56 -11.06 27.43
N ARG A 563 -21.59 -9.98 28.21
CA ARG A 563 -22.83 -9.31 28.65
C ARG A 563 -22.64 -7.80 28.79
N LEU A 564 -23.76 -7.07 28.77
CA LEU A 564 -23.80 -5.66 29.15
C LEU A 564 -24.46 -5.49 30.52
N VAL A 565 -23.94 -4.56 31.31
CA VAL A 565 -24.47 -4.14 32.61
C VAL A 565 -24.93 -2.68 32.48
N PRO A 566 -26.24 -2.39 32.55
CA PRO A 566 -26.75 -1.02 32.43
C PRO A 566 -26.31 -0.15 33.61
N GLU A 567 -25.84 1.07 33.33
CA GLU A 567 -25.33 1.97 34.36
C GLU A 567 -26.43 2.71 35.15
N THR A 568 -27.64 2.88 34.58
CA THR A 568 -28.70 3.75 35.15
C THR A 568 -30.08 3.09 35.27
N ARG A 569 -30.15 1.75 35.36
CA ARG A 569 -31.41 1.04 35.69
C ARG A 569 -31.21 -0.02 36.76
N SER A 570 -32.11 -0.02 37.76
CA SER A 570 -32.33 -1.12 38.70
C SER A 570 -33.07 -2.30 38.05
N GLY A 571 -32.55 -2.77 36.91
CA GLY A 571 -33.04 -3.90 36.14
C GLY A 571 -31.93 -4.94 35.98
N GLY A 572 -32.28 -6.22 36.01
CA GLY A 572 -31.30 -7.31 36.05
C GLY A 572 -30.34 -7.33 34.85
N TYR A 573 -29.14 -7.85 35.10
CA TYR A 573 -28.09 -8.05 34.08
C TYR A 573 -28.64 -8.69 32.80
N LEU A 574 -28.18 -8.24 31.63
CA LEU A 574 -28.34 -9.06 30.43
C LEU A 574 -27.64 -10.40 30.64
N ARG A 575 -28.24 -11.47 30.10
CA ARG A 575 -27.66 -12.81 30.18
C ARG A 575 -26.32 -12.83 29.44
N TRP A 576 -25.41 -13.66 29.93
CA TRP A 576 -24.21 -14.03 29.17
C TRP A 576 -24.64 -14.66 27.83
N GLN A 577 -24.06 -14.17 26.74
CA GLN A 577 -24.27 -14.65 25.38
C GLN A 577 -22.94 -15.17 24.84
N ASP A 578 -22.95 -16.32 24.17
CA ASP A 578 -21.81 -16.81 23.40
C ASP A 578 -21.55 -15.84 22.24
N VAL A 579 -20.34 -15.30 22.13
CA VAL A 579 -19.97 -14.35 21.05
C VAL A 579 -18.92 -14.93 20.10
N ALA A 580 -17.94 -15.66 20.62
CA ALA A 580 -16.86 -16.25 19.84
C ALA A 580 -16.24 -17.47 20.55
N THR A 581 -15.37 -18.18 19.85
CA THR A 581 -14.36 -19.08 20.44
C THR A 581 -13.00 -18.48 20.08
N ALA A 582 -12.06 -18.48 21.01
CA ALA A 582 -10.68 -18.07 20.72
C ALA A 582 -10.02 -19.09 19.78
N ASP A 583 -9.31 -18.62 18.76
CA ASP A 583 -8.65 -19.47 17.77
C ASP A 583 -7.38 -20.14 18.30
N GLY A 584 -6.53 -20.67 17.41
CA GLY A 584 -5.26 -21.31 17.78
C GLY A 584 -4.21 -20.36 18.37
N ASP A 585 -4.32 -19.07 18.04
CA ASP A 585 -3.43 -17.99 18.50
C ASP A 585 -4.00 -17.25 19.72
N GLY A 586 -5.25 -17.57 20.08
CA GLY A 586 -5.97 -16.99 21.21
C GLY A 586 -6.80 -15.77 20.85
N ASP A 587 -6.75 -15.31 19.59
CA ASP A 587 -7.53 -14.16 19.16
C ASP A 587 -9.01 -14.54 18.97
N PHE A 588 -9.88 -13.55 19.16
CA PHE A 588 -11.31 -13.72 18.94
C PHE A 588 -11.92 -12.46 18.34
N ALA A 589 -12.92 -12.66 17.49
CA ALA A 589 -13.77 -11.60 16.94
C ALA A 589 -15.24 -12.07 16.93
N GLY A 590 -16.17 -11.15 17.17
CA GLY A 590 -17.61 -11.43 17.14
C GLY A 590 -18.45 -10.19 17.43
N TRP A 591 -19.75 -10.37 17.62
CA TRP A 591 -20.70 -9.26 17.75
C TRP A 591 -21.68 -9.48 18.90
N LEU A 592 -21.95 -8.41 19.66
CA LEU A 592 -22.94 -8.41 20.74
C LEU A 592 -24.11 -7.49 20.36
N GLY A 593 -25.27 -8.07 20.11
CA GLY A 593 -26.52 -7.32 19.88
C GLY A 593 -27.02 -6.68 21.17
N ALA A 594 -27.36 -5.40 21.11
CA ALA A 594 -27.70 -4.57 22.27
C ALA A 594 -28.78 -3.55 21.95
N ASP A 595 -29.59 -3.21 22.95
CA ASP A 595 -30.58 -2.14 22.87
C ASP A 595 -29.96 -0.79 23.31
N SER A 596 -30.71 0.31 23.18
CA SER A 596 -30.23 1.66 23.49
C SER A 596 -29.88 1.87 24.97
N GLY A 597 -28.68 2.38 25.24
CA GLY A 597 -28.24 2.65 26.61
C GLY A 597 -26.74 2.90 26.76
N TRP A 598 -26.33 3.11 28.01
CA TRP A 598 -24.95 3.31 28.45
C TRP A 598 -24.60 2.19 29.44
N TYR A 599 -23.54 1.45 29.14
CA TYR A 599 -23.26 0.14 29.74
C TYR A 599 -21.80 0.00 30.16
N ARG A 600 -21.54 -0.79 31.20
CA ARG A 600 -20.28 -1.52 31.30
C ARG A 600 -20.39 -2.80 30.48
N LEU A 601 -19.43 -3.05 29.60
CA LEU A 601 -19.27 -4.31 28.89
C LEU A 601 -18.42 -5.25 29.75
N GLU A 602 -18.86 -6.50 29.89
CA GLU A 602 -18.13 -7.54 30.60
C GLU A 602 -18.01 -8.77 29.70
N LEU A 603 -16.79 -9.31 29.55
CA LEU A 603 -16.54 -10.58 28.87
C LEU A 603 -16.00 -11.61 29.88
N ARG A 604 -16.21 -12.89 29.56
CA ARG A 604 -15.54 -14.01 30.22
C ARG A 604 -15.14 -15.10 29.24
N ALA A 605 -13.93 -15.63 29.43
CA ALA A 605 -13.38 -16.75 28.68
C ALA A 605 -13.51 -18.03 29.51
N ARG A 606 -14.21 -19.05 29.01
CA ARG A 606 -14.53 -20.27 29.76
C ARG A 606 -13.78 -21.49 29.26
N THR A 607 -13.14 -22.18 30.19
CA THR A 607 -12.44 -23.45 29.95
C THR A 607 -13.38 -24.66 30.10
N SER A 608 -12.95 -25.82 29.61
CA SER A 608 -13.58 -27.12 29.88
C SER A 608 -13.63 -27.48 31.37
N SER A 609 -12.69 -26.97 32.18
CA SER A 609 -12.67 -27.08 33.65
C SER A 609 -13.60 -26.11 34.38
N GLY A 610 -14.34 -25.26 33.65
CA GLY A 610 -15.33 -24.33 34.21
C GLY A 610 -14.75 -23.05 34.83
N ALA A 611 -13.43 -22.92 34.91
CA ALA A 611 -12.75 -21.68 35.30
C ALA A 611 -13.01 -20.57 34.26
N ALA A 612 -13.02 -19.31 34.72
CA ALA A 612 -13.30 -18.17 33.86
C ALA A 612 -12.33 -17.00 34.09
N ALA A 613 -11.67 -16.56 33.01
CA ALA A 613 -10.94 -15.29 32.98
C ALA A 613 -11.89 -14.17 32.59
N HIS A 614 -11.78 -12.99 33.22
CA HIS A 614 -12.70 -11.87 33.03
C HIS A 614 -12.01 -10.61 32.50
N ALA A 615 -12.77 -9.81 31.73
CA ALA A 615 -12.36 -8.48 31.24
C ALA A 615 -13.55 -7.53 31.18
N THR A 616 -13.29 -6.22 31.27
CA THR A 616 -14.32 -5.17 31.22
C THR A 616 -13.91 -4.00 30.34
N VAL A 617 -14.90 -3.34 29.74
CA VAL A 617 -14.78 -1.97 29.21
C VAL A 617 -15.82 -1.13 29.95
N ASP A 618 -15.36 -0.14 30.70
CA ASP A 618 -16.17 0.54 31.72
C ASP A 618 -17.38 1.30 31.13
N ARG A 619 -17.24 1.79 29.90
CA ARG A 619 -18.29 2.52 29.16
C ARG A 619 -18.34 2.04 27.72
N VAL A 620 -19.50 1.55 27.29
CA VAL A 620 -19.85 1.30 25.90
C VAL A 620 -21.30 1.76 25.68
N GLY A 621 -21.56 2.42 24.56
CA GLY A 621 -22.86 3.00 24.26
C GLY A 621 -23.55 2.41 23.04
N VAL A 622 -24.88 2.34 23.11
CA VAL A 622 -25.76 2.23 21.94
C VAL A 622 -26.65 3.47 21.92
N GLY A 623 -26.55 4.29 20.88
CA GLY A 623 -27.11 5.63 20.87
C GLY A 623 -26.96 6.34 19.53
N GLU A 624 -26.68 7.64 19.53
CA GLU A 624 -26.60 8.45 18.32
C GLU A 624 -25.16 8.90 18.01
N VAL A 625 -24.77 8.83 16.74
CA VAL A 625 -23.43 9.20 16.26
C VAL A 625 -23.58 10.21 15.12
N PHE A 626 -22.88 11.34 15.21
CA PHE A 626 -22.96 12.44 14.26
C PHE A 626 -21.59 12.87 13.73
N VAL A 627 -21.55 13.30 12.48
CA VAL A 627 -20.35 13.93 11.87
C VAL A 627 -20.69 15.37 11.49
N VAL A 628 -20.00 16.34 12.10
CA VAL A 628 -20.12 17.76 11.73
C VAL A 628 -19.25 18.06 10.52
N VAL A 629 -19.79 18.82 9.56
CA VAL A 629 -19.07 19.39 8.41
C VAL A 629 -19.46 20.85 8.20
N GLY A 630 -18.54 21.63 7.65
CA GLY A 630 -18.75 23.06 7.46
C GLY A 630 -17.46 23.87 7.41
N HIS A 631 -17.63 25.17 7.57
CA HIS A 631 -16.54 26.14 7.69
C HIS A 631 -16.18 26.41 9.17
N SER A 632 -15.58 27.56 9.47
CA SER A 632 -15.14 27.97 10.80
C SER A 632 -16.23 27.97 11.89
N VAL A 633 -17.47 28.31 11.56
CA VAL A 633 -18.60 28.22 12.53
C VAL A 633 -18.86 26.77 12.91
N ALA A 634 -18.80 25.84 11.96
CA ALA A 634 -18.96 24.41 12.22
C ALA A 634 -17.75 23.81 12.94
N GLN A 635 -16.53 24.28 12.62
CA GLN A 635 -15.29 23.81 13.25
C GLN A 635 -15.22 24.24 14.72
N GLY A 636 -15.69 25.44 15.04
CA GLY A 636 -15.52 26.12 16.32
C GLY A 636 -14.49 27.24 16.24
N GLY A 637 -14.66 28.26 17.09
CA GLY A 637 -13.75 29.40 17.21
C GLY A 637 -13.14 29.51 18.62
N ASP A 638 -12.70 30.71 18.99
CA ASP A 638 -12.15 30.98 20.34
C ASP A 638 -13.25 31.06 21.41
N ILE A 639 -14.41 31.63 21.06
CA ILE A 639 -15.60 31.67 21.93
C ILE A 639 -16.19 30.25 22.04
N ASN A 640 -15.86 29.56 23.13
CA ASN A 640 -16.37 28.24 23.45
C ASN A 640 -17.42 28.30 24.57
N LEU A 641 -18.45 27.47 24.48
CA LEU A 641 -19.27 27.13 25.65
C LEU A 641 -18.52 26.11 26.51
N PRO A 642 -18.83 25.97 27.81
CA PRO A 642 -18.35 24.87 28.62
C PRO A 642 -18.67 23.50 27.99
N GLY A 643 -17.84 22.52 28.29
CA GLY A 643 -18.07 21.13 27.90
C GLY A 643 -19.35 20.54 28.50
N SER A 644 -19.77 19.38 27.98
CA SER A 644 -20.95 18.67 28.47
C SER A 644 -20.78 18.31 29.94
N THR A 645 -21.81 18.56 30.75
CA THR A 645 -21.90 18.05 32.13
C THR A 645 -22.50 16.64 32.17
N ASP A 646 -23.15 16.22 31.09
CA ASP A 646 -23.68 14.87 30.92
C ASP A 646 -22.59 13.91 30.41
N ASP A 647 -22.34 12.84 31.17
CA ASP A 647 -21.34 11.79 30.86
C ASP A 647 -21.66 11.04 29.55
N ARG A 648 -22.90 11.12 29.06
CA ARG A 648 -23.33 10.43 27.84
C ARG A 648 -22.78 11.08 26.56
N VAL A 649 -22.24 12.29 26.62
CA VAL A 649 -21.71 13.00 25.45
C VAL A 649 -20.22 12.72 25.29
N ASN A 650 -19.85 12.23 24.12
CA ASN A 650 -18.51 11.71 23.83
C ASN A 650 -17.99 12.19 22.46
N ILE A 651 -16.67 12.09 22.31
CA ILE A 651 -15.90 12.38 21.10
C ILE A 651 -14.78 11.34 20.95
N VAL A 652 -14.16 11.25 19.79
CA VAL A 652 -12.75 10.81 19.70
C VAL A 652 -11.89 12.06 19.82
N ALA A 653 -11.00 12.12 20.81
CA ALA A 653 -10.27 13.35 21.14
C ALA A 653 -8.95 13.50 20.35
N LEU A 654 -8.65 14.73 19.92
CA LEU A 654 -7.36 15.09 19.35
C LEU A 654 -6.28 15.19 20.43
N GLU A 655 -5.32 14.27 20.43
CA GLU A 655 -4.23 14.14 21.41
C GLU A 655 -3.46 15.46 21.66
N PRO A 656 -3.64 16.16 22.80
CA PRO A 656 -2.95 17.42 23.06
C PRO A 656 -1.42 17.25 23.18
N ALA A 657 -0.98 16.07 23.63
CA ALA A 657 0.42 15.71 23.82
C ALA A 657 1.15 15.28 22.53
N ARG A 658 0.47 15.15 21.38
CA ARG A 658 1.08 14.76 20.09
C ARG A 658 0.72 15.72 18.94
N PRO A 659 1.02 17.02 19.04
CA PRO A 659 0.70 17.99 17.99
C PRO A 659 1.38 17.67 16.64
N GLU A 660 2.50 16.95 16.63
CA GLU A 660 3.15 16.49 15.39
C GLU A 660 2.25 15.54 14.57
N ARG A 661 1.41 14.71 15.21
CA ARG A 661 0.45 13.86 14.48
C ARG A 661 -0.60 14.69 13.75
N GLN A 662 -1.11 15.73 14.41
CA GLN A 662 -2.07 16.64 13.78
C GLN A 662 -1.42 17.44 12.65
N ARG A 663 -0.20 17.98 12.86
CA ARG A 663 0.57 18.66 11.80
C ARG A 663 0.85 17.75 10.61
N GLU A 664 1.17 16.49 10.85
CA GLU A 664 1.43 15.52 9.78
C GLU A 664 0.15 15.13 9.04
N TYR A 665 -0.98 15.01 9.74
CA TYR A 665 -2.30 14.87 9.10
C TYR A 665 -2.64 16.10 8.23
N GLU A 666 -2.42 17.31 8.75
CA GLU A 666 -2.54 18.57 8.01
C GLU A 666 -1.54 18.68 6.84
N ARG A 667 -0.47 17.89 6.81
CA ARG A 667 0.54 17.86 5.73
C ARG A 667 0.25 16.81 4.65
N THR A 668 -0.46 15.73 4.99
CA THR A 668 -0.57 14.51 4.17
C THR A 668 -1.99 14.08 3.83
N GLY A 669 -2.97 14.41 4.69
CA GLY A 669 -4.31 13.81 4.63
C GLY A 669 -4.37 12.32 5.01
N ASP A 670 -3.28 11.74 5.51
CA ASP A 670 -3.18 10.29 5.77
C ASP A 670 -3.86 9.89 7.11
N PRO A 671 -4.93 9.06 7.07
CA PRO A 671 -5.70 8.69 8.25
C PRO A 671 -4.93 7.88 9.30
N ARG A 672 -3.69 7.43 9.03
CA ARG A 672 -2.81 6.81 10.05
C ARG A 672 -2.38 7.79 11.14
N HIS A 673 -2.34 9.09 10.85
CA HIS A 673 -1.98 10.12 11.83
C HIS A 673 -3.16 10.59 12.70
N LEU A 674 -4.40 10.29 12.30
CA LEU A 674 -5.57 10.54 13.12
C LEU A 674 -5.58 9.65 14.38
N PRO A 675 -6.15 10.11 15.52
CA PRO A 675 -6.30 9.30 16.72
C PRO A 675 -6.93 7.92 16.44
N ALA A 676 -6.58 6.93 17.27
CA ALA A 676 -7.31 5.66 17.30
C ALA A 676 -8.79 5.89 17.70
N PRO A 677 -9.72 5.00 17.32
CA PRO A 677 -11.12 5.09 17.72
C PRO A 677 -11.28 4.77 19.22
N GLY A 678 -10.94 5.74 20.09
CA GLY A 678 -11.11 5.68 21.54
C GLY A 678 -11.98 6.85 22.02
N GLY A 679 -13.02 6.55 22.78
CA GLY A 679 -13.96 7.56 23.27
C GLY A 679 -13.38 8.37 24.43
N THR A 680 -13.71 9.66 24.45
CA THR A 680 -13.42 10.61 25.53
C THR A 680 -14.69 11.40 25.82
N GLN A 681 -14.95 11.73 27.10
CA GLN A 681 -16.08 12.57 27.49
C GLN A 681 -15.92 13.98 26.88
N PHE A 682 -16.99 14.59 26.36
CA PHE A 682 -16.90 15.87 25.66
C PHE A 682 -16.90 17.09 26.62
N GLY A 683 -15.97 17.05 27.58
CA GLY A 683 -15.78 18.06 28.63
C GLY A 683 -14.81 19.17 28.25
N ASP A 684 -14.56 20.08 29.19
CA ASP A 684 -13.67 21.22 29.01
C ASP A 684 -12.25 20.82 28.56
N GLY A 685 -11.65 21.64 27.69
CA GLY A 685 -10.29 21.41 27.16
C GLY A 685 -10.18 20.27 26.12
N THR A 686 -11.27 19.55 25.82
CA THR A 686 -11.28 18.50 24.81
C THR A 686 -11.63 19.03 23.40
N ARG A 687 -11.30 18.25 22.36
CA ARG A 687 -11.43 18.64 20.93
C ARG A 687 -11.78 17.43 20.05
N PRO A 688 -12.91 17.41 19.31
CA PRO A 688 -13.31 16.27 18.49
C PRO A 688 -12.48 16.13 17.22
N ALA A 689 -12.03 14.90 16.95
CA ALA A 689 -11.36 14.54 15.70
C ALA A 689 -12.30 14.61 14.48
N PRO A 690 -11.78 14.86 13.27
CA PRO A 690 -10.38 15.17 12.96
C PRO A 690 -9.95 16.64 13.17
N PHE A 691 -10.87 17.61 13.30
CA PHE A 691 -10.52 19.04 13.22
C PHE A 691 -11.29 20.01 14.14
N GLY A 692 -12.15 19.54 15.04
CA GLY A 692 -12.95 20.41 15.90
C GLY A 692 -12.11 21.28 16.85
N HIS A 693 -12.45 22.56 16.91
CA HIS A 693 -11.79 23.55 17.77
C HIS A 693 -12.58 23.72 19.08
N GLY A 694 -12.10 23.06 20.12
CA GLY A 694 -12.68 23.09 21.47
C GLY A 694 -13.98 22.30 21.60
N THR A 695 -14.75 22.66 22.62
CA THR A 695 -16.10 22.17 22.94
C THR A 695 -17.17 22.83 22.09
N TYR A 696 -17.00 24.13 21.83
CA TYR A 696 -17.88 25.03 21.10
C TYR A 696 -19.37 24.83 21.47
N PHE A 697 -20.32 25.07 20.56
CA PHE A 697 -21.72 24.72 20.82
C PHE A 697 -22.03 23.21 20.67
N TRP A 698 -21.10 22.43 20.12
CA TRP A 698 -21.33 21.00 19.82
C TRP A 698 -21.42 20.13 21.08
N ALA A 699 -20.64 20.43 22.12
CA ALA A 699 -20.77 19.75 23.41
C ALA A 699 -22.17 19.96 24.03
N ARG A 700 -22.68 21.20 23.96
CA ARG A 700 -24.02 21.59 24.43
C ARG A 700 -25.15 20.98 23.58
N PHE A 701 -25.00 20.96 22.26
CA PHE A 701 -25.91 20.24 21.35
C PHE A 701 -25.97 18.74 21.73
N GLY A 702 -24.81 18.11 21.93
CA GLY A 702 -24.72 16.71 22.35
C GLY A 702 -25.44 16.45 23.68
N GLU A 703 -25.31 17.36 24.65
CA GLU A 703 -26.00 17.28 25.94
C GLU A 703 -27.53 17.35 25.79
N LEU A 704 -28.04 18.27 24.94
CA LEU A 704 -29.47 18.39 24.67
C LEU A 704 -30.05 17.15 23.99
N VAL A 705 -29.34 16.58 23.00
CA VAL A 705 -29.74 15.33 22.34
C VAL A 705 -29.66 14.15 23.31
N ALA A 706 -28.57 13.99 24.06
CA ALA A 706 -28.40 12.89 25.02
C ALA A 706 -29.48 12.90 26.12
N ARG A 707 -29.90 14.09 26.57
CA ARG A 707 -30.98 14.25 27.57
C ARG A 707 -32.36 13.95 26.99
N ARG A 708 -32.67 14.42 25.77
CA ARG A 708 -34.00 14.20 25.15
C ARG A 708 -34.19 12.78 24.64
N GLU A 709 -33.22 12.24 23.92
CA GLU A 709 -33.26 10.87 23.38
C GLU A 709 -32.96 9.81 24.45
N ASN A 710 -32.41 10.24 25.60
CA ASN A 710 -31.98 9.42 26.73
C ASN A 710 -30.95 8.33 26.37
N VAL A 711 -30.03 8.63 25.45
CA VAL A 711 -28.97 7.73 24.95
C VAL A 711 -27.60 8.41 24.97
N PRO A 712 -26.49 7.64 24.94
CA PRO A 712 -25.18 8.18 24.61
C PRO A 712 -25.12 8.81 23.22
N VAL A 713 -24.28 9.84 23.09
CA VAL A 713 -24.05 10.61 21.86
C VAL A 713 -22.56 10.68 21.58
N LEU A 714 -22.15 10.42 20.34
CA LEU A 714 -20.77 10.56 19.86
C LEU A 714 -20.70 11.57 18.71
N ILE A 715 -19.76 12.52 18.80
CA ILE A 715 -19.59 13.59 17.80
C ILE A 715 -18.18 13.53 17.20
N PHE A 716 -18.11 13.51 15.88
CA PHE A 716 -16.91 13.81 15.09
C PHE A 716 -17.04 15.20 14.47
N ASN A 717 -15.94 15.92 14.27
CA ASN A 717 -15.96 17.22 13.61
C ASN A 717 -14.90 17.30 12.49
N ALA A 718 -15.39 17.21 11.26
CA ALA A 718 -14.63 17.26 10.02
C ALA A 718 -14.71 18.62 9.31
N ALA A 719 -15.36 19.62 9.91
CA ALA A 719 -15.37 20.98 9.42
C ALA A 719 -13.96 21.61 9.39
N PHE A 720 -13.77 22.63 8.54
CA PHE A 720 -12.48 23.28 8.37
C PHE A 720 -12.62 24.76 8.02
N GLY A 721 -11.95 25.63 8.78
CA GLY A 721 -12.00 27.08 8.65
C GLY A 721 -11.57 27.61 7.28
N GLY A 722 -12.00 28.83 6.94
CA GLY A 722 -11.74 29.45 5.63
C GLY A 722 -12.54 28.87 4.45
N THR A 723 -13.00 27.62 4.54
CA THR A 723 -13.66 26.93 3.42
C THR A 723 -15.06 27.48 3.11
N ASN A 724 -15.55 27.20 1.90
CA ASN A 724 -16.89 27.49 1.41
C ASN A 724 -17.39 26.24 0.65
N LEU A 725 -18.65 26.20 0.20
CA LEU A 725 -19.20 25.05 -0.51
C LEU A 725 -18.47 24.74 -1.82
N GLU A 726 -17.94 25.74 -2.52
CA GLU A 726 -17.12 25.54 -3.73
C GLU A 726 -15.85 24.74 -3.41
N HIS A 727 -15.11 25.11 -2.37
CA HIS A 727 -13.92 24.38 -1.89
C HIS A 727 -14.29 22.93 -1.51
N TRP A 728 -15.41 22.72 -0.80
CA TRP A 728 -15.90 21.38 -0.47
C TRP A 728 -16.27 20.55 -1.72
N ALA A 729 -16.89 21.18 -2.73
CA ALA A 729 -17.32 20.53 -3.95
C ALA A 729 -16.16 20.16 -4.88
N LYS A 730 -15.22 21.08 -5.10
CA LYS A 730 -13.96 20.83 -5.84
C LYS A 730 -13.16 19.71 -5.17
N SER A 731 -12.95 19.83 -3.87
CA SER A 731 -12.26 18.84 -3.05
C SER A 731 -12.91 17.45 -3.09
N ALA A 732 -14.24 17.36 -3.12
CA ALA A 732 -14.97 16.09 -3.27
C ALA A 732 -14.82 15.46 -4.67
N ARG A 733 -14.57 16.26 -5.71
CA ARG A 733 -14.30 15.78 -7.09
C ARG A 733 -12.81 15.53 -7.39
N GLY A 734 -11.92 15.79 -6.43
CA GLY A 734 -10.48 15.71 -6.63
C GLY A 734 -9.89 16.88 -7.44
N GLU A 735 -10.59 18.01 -7.48
CA GLU A 735 -10.16 19.22 -8.18
C GLU A 735 -9.32 20.12 -7.25
N SER A 736 -8.19 20.61 -7.77
CA SER A 736 -7.34 21.57 -7.04
C SER A 736 -7.89 23.00 -7.07
N PHE A 737 -7.53 23.78 -6.05
CA PHE A 737 -7.84 25.20 -5.95
C PHE A 737 -6.82 25.93 -5.08
N GLU A 738 -6.58 27.21 -5.39
CA GLU A 738 -5.67 28.06 -4.62
C GLU A 738 -6.31 28.54 -3.32
N HIS A 739 -5.60 28.38 -2.20
CA HIS A 739 -5.97 28.96 -0.91
C HIS A 739 -4.74 29.15 -0.04
N SER A 740 -4.73 30.23 0.74
CA SER A 740 -3.62 30.60 1.66
C SER A 740 -3.29 29.59 2.78
N PHE A 741 -4.10 28.54 2.98
CA PHE A 741 -3.85 27.50 4.00
C PHE A 741 -4.67 26.20 3.83
N VAL A 742 -5.82 26.22 3.14
CA VAL A 742 -6.57 25.00 2.80
C VAL A 742 -5.83 24.26 1.69
N LYS A 743 -5.36 23.03 1.94
CA LYS A 743 -4.49 22.30 1.00
C LYS A 743 -5.29 21.38 0.07
N SER A 744 -5.74 21.90 -1.06
CA SER A 744 -6.45 21.10 -2.08
C SER A 744 -5.61 19.89 -2.56
N THR A 745 -4.28 20.02 -2.55
CA THR A 745 -3.29 18.98 -2.92
C THR A 745 -3.29 17.72 -2.06
N ILE A 746 -3.91 17.74 -0.88
CA ILE A 746 -4.19 16.54 -0.05
C ILE A 746 -5.70 16.24 0.04
N GLY A 747 -6.49 16.86 -0.84
CA GLY A 747 -7.94 16.77 -0.84
C GLY A 747 -8.63 17.50 0.31
N MET A 748 -8.05 18.56 0.91
CA MET A 748 -8.80 19.38 1.86
C MET A 748 -9.86 20.25 1.16
N PRO A 749 -11.02 20.50 1.79
CA PRO A 749 -11.45 19.98 3.11
C PRO A 749 -12.09 18.59 3.10
N TYR A 750 -12.55 18.07 1.95
CA TYR A 750 -13.39 16.87 1.88
C TYR A 750 -12.69 15.60 2.42
N VAL A 751 -11.35 15.52 2.32
CA VAL A 751 -10.54 14.44 2.93
C VAL A 751 -10.83 14.23 4.41
N ASN A 752 -11.22 15.29 5.13
CA ASN A 752 -11.58 15.23 6.55
C ASN A 752 -12.85 14.39 6.76
N LEU A 753 -13.87 14.60 5.92
CA LEU A 753 -15.09 13.82 5.93
C LEU A 753 -14.80 12.40 5.42
N ARG A 754 -14.12 12.24 4.28
CA ARG A 754 -13.74 10.93 3.71
C ARG A 754 -13.03 10.03 4.72
N ASN A 755 -12.05 10.58 5.44
CA ASN A 755 -11.32 9.83 6.48
C ASN A 755 -12.17 9.58 7.72
N THR A 756 -13.05 10.51 8.13
CA THR A 756 -14.00 10.27 9.23
C THR A 756 -14.96 9.12 8.90
N LEU A 757 -15.46 9.08 7.65
CA LEU A 757 -16.31 8.01 7.16
C LEU A 757 -15.57 6.66 7.16
N LYS A 758 -14.39 6.59 6.53
CA LYS A 758 -13.64 5.33 6.34
C LYS A 758 -12.89 4.83 7.60
N ARG A 759 -12.54 5.70 8.55
CA ARG A 759 -11.81 5.33 9.79
C ARG A 759 -12.72 5.14 11.00
N TYR A 760 -13.73 6.00 11.17
CA TYR A 760 -14.52 6.04 12.41
C TYR A 760 -15.94 5.53 12.20
N VAL A 761 -16.68 6.06 11.22
CA VAL A 761 -18.06 5.63 10.94
C VAL A 761 -18.12 4.17 10.49
N ALA A 762 -17.09 3.67 9.80
CA ALA A 762 -16.91 2.24 9.49
C ALA A 762 -16.86 1.32 10.73
N VAL A 763 -16.62 1.86 11.94
CA VAL A 763 -16.62 1.13 13.21
C VAL A 763 -17.86 1.50 14.06
N THR A 764 -18.24 2.77 14.12
CA THR A 764 -19.30 3.26 15.02
C THR A 764 -20.70 3.28 14.40
N GLY A 765 -20.81 3.27 13.07
CA GLY A 765 -22.02 3.73 12.39
C GLY A 765 -22.20 5.26 12.46
N VAL A 766 -23.27 5.79 11.85
CA VAL A 766 -23.64 7.21 11.89
C VAL A 766 -25.15 7.42 11.64
N ARG A 767 -25.78 8.36 12.36
CA ARG A 767 -27.17 8.78 12.11
C ARG A 767 -27.27 9.73 10.93
N ALA A 768 -26.44 10.78 10.94
CA ALA A 768 -26.41 11.82 9.93
C ALA A 768 -25.10 12.61 9.93
N VAL A 769 -24.83 13.26 8.80
CA VAL A 769 -23.90 14.38 8.68
C VAL A 769 -24.65 15.68 9.01
N LEU A 770 -24.10 16.50 9.90
CA LEU A 770 -24.62 17.82 10.27
C LEU A 770 -23.84 18.88 9.49
N ALA A 771 -24.48 19.52 8.52
CA ALA A 771 -23.86 20.48 7.61
C ALA A 771 -24.20 21.91 8.00
N ASP A 772 -23.21 22.63 8.55
CA ASP A 772 -23.30 24.06 8.85
C ASP A 772 -22.44 24.85 7.84
N GLN A 773 -23.08 25.25 6.75
CA GLN A 773 -22.46 25.80 5.53
C GLN A 773 -23.18 27.06 5.02
N GLY A 774 -22.64 27.72 3.99
CA GLY A 774 -23.32 28.81 3.28
C GLY A 774 -23.00 30.23 3.76
N GLN A 775 -22.46 30.44 4.96
CA GLN A 775 -22.10 31.78 5.44
C GLN A 775 -20.90 32.35 4.68
N ASN A 776 -19.91 31.52 4.39
CA ASN A 776 -18.73 31.89 3.60
C ASN A 776 -19.03 31.97 2.08
N ASP A 777 -20.18 31.45 1.65
CA ASP A 777 -20.65 31.45 0.27
C ASP A 777 -21.43 32.73 -0.11
N ALA A 778 -21.66 33.64 0.85
CA ALA A 778 -22.57 34.78 0.76
C ALA A 778 -22.37 35.76 -0.43
N ASN A 779 -21.23 35.68 -1.12
CA ASN A 779 -20.93 36.46 -2.32
C ASN A 779 -21.49 35.83 -3.60
N GLU A 780 -21.74 34.52 -3.64
CA GLU A 780 -22.24 33.77 -4.79
C GLU A 780 -23.67 34.23 -5.19
N PRO A 781 -23.87 34.76 -6.41
CA PRO A 781 -25.18 35.22 -6.86
C PRO A 781 -26.14 34.11 -7.33
N ASP A 782 -25.67 32.92 -7.73
CA ASP A 782 -26.51 31.88 -8.32
C ASP A 782 -26.78 30.69 -7.36
N ALA A 783 -28.06 30.52 -7.01
CA ALA A 783 -28.53 29.40 -6.20
C ALA A 783 -28.26 28.02 -6.84
N ASN A 784 -28.08 27.94 -8.16
CA ASN A 784 -27.74 26.69 -8.86
C ASN A 784 -26.29 26.26 -8.61
N VAL A 785 -25.35 27.21 -8.56
CA VAL A 785 -23.94 26.94 -8.23
C VAL A 785 -23.84 26.42 -6.80
N VAL A 786 -24.52 27.08 -5.86
CA VAL A 786 -24.55 26.68 -4.44
C VAL A 786 -25.21 25.30 -4.27
N PHE A 787 -26.31 25.03 -4.99
CA PHE A 787 -26.99 23.73 -5.00
C PHE A 787 -26.08 22.62 -5.57
N GLY A 788 -25.43 22.85 -6.71
CA GLY A 788 -24.49 21.90 -7.31
C GLY A 788 -23.29 21.61 -6.42
N ASN A 789 -22.80 22.63 -5.70
CA ASN A 789 -21.71 22.48 -4.75
C ASN A 789 -22.10 21.66 -3.51
N TYR A 790 -23.31 21.84 -2.95
CA TYR A 790 -23.85 20.94 -1.93
C TYR A 790 -23.96 19.50 -2.46
N LEU A 791 -24.57 19.32 -3.63
CA LEU A 791 -24.84 17.99 -4.20
C LEU A 791 -23.54 17.19 -4.41
N ALA A 792 -22.49 17.83 -4.95
CA ALA A 792 -21.22 17.17 -5.25
C ALA A 792 -20.58 16.48 -4.03
N TRP A 793 -20.50 17.17 -2.89
CA TRP A 793 -19.90 16.57 -1.68
C TRP A 793 -20.85 15.59 -0.97
N ILE A 794 -22.17 15.85 -1.00
CA ILE A 794 -23.19 14.95 -0.41
C ILE A 794 -23.19 13.59 -1.13
N GLU A 795 -23.15 13.59 -2.47
CA GLU A 795 -23.04 12.36 -3.23
C GLU A 795 -21.70 11.65 -3.02
N GLN A 796 -20.59 12.38 -2.96
CA GLN A 796 -19.30 11.76 -2.73
C GLN A 796 -19.24 11.11 -1.34
N ALA A 797 -19.82 11.74 -0.30
CA ALA A 797 -19.93 11.14 1.03
C ALA A 797 -20.75 9.84 1.03
N ARG A 798 -21.82 9.80 0.21
CA ARG A 798 -22.65 8.59 0.00
C ARG A 798 -21.89 7.48 -0.73
N ARG A 799 -21.09 7.84 -1.75
CA ARG A 799 -20.20 6.91 -2.48
C ARG A 799 -19.09 6.36 -1.58
N ASP A 800 -18.38 7.23 -0.85
CA ASP A 800 -17.27 6.85 0.02
C ASP A 800 -17.68 5.99 1.23
N LEU A 801 -18.93 6.09 1.69
CA LEU A 801 -19.50 5.23 2.73
C LEU A 801 -20.18 3.96 2.17
N GLY A 802 -20.44 3.88 0.86
CA GLY A 802 -21.26 2.82 0.26
C GLY A 802 -22.74 2.86 0.67
N PHE A 803 -23.22 3.99 1.23
CA PHE A 803 -24.56 4.11 1.81
C PHE A 803 -25.33 5.29 1.20
N PRO A 804 -26.12 5.06 0.12
CA PRO A 804 -26.83 6.13 -0.59
C PRO A 804 -27.92 6.82 0.23
N GLN A 805 -28.37 6.20 1.33
CA GLN A 805 -29.36 6.75 2.25
C GLN A 805 -28.77 7.66 3.35
N LEU A 806 -27.46 7.95 3.31
CA LEU A 806 -26.78 8.78 4.33
C LEU A 806 -27.51 10.11 4.51
N ALA A 807 -28.06 10.30 5.71
CA ALA A 807 -28.82 11.48 6.06
C ALA A 807 -27.89 12.70 6.18
N VAL A 808 -28.30 13.83 5.59
CA VAL A 808 -27.59 15.11 5.72
C VAL A 808 -28.57 16.16 6.26
N VAL A 809 -28.24 16.74 7.41
CA VAL A 809 -29.03 17.79 8.03
C VAL A 809 -28.41 19.14 7.69
N VAL A 810 -29.13 19.95 6.92
CA VAL A 810 -28.61 21.16 6.27
C VAL A 810 -29.14 22.40 6.98
N ASN A 811 -28.24 23.24 7.52
CA ASN A 811 -28.59 24.55 8.07
C ASN A 811 -29.27 25.44 7.01
N ARG A 812 -30.04 26.45 7.46
CA ARG A 812 -30.76 27.40 6.61
C ARG A 812 -30.42 28.82 7.03
N GLN A 813 -29.98 29.65 6.09
CA GLN A 813 -29.65 31.06 6.36
C GLN A 813 -29.65 31.96 5.12
N THR A 814 -29.81 33.25 5.39
CA THR A 814 -29.74 34.39 4.46
C THR A 814 -28.57 35.28 4.92
N PRO A 815 -27.30 34.96 4.57
CA PRO A 815 -26.11 35.52 5.24
C PRO A 815 -25.98 37.05 5.24
N PHE A 816 -26.60 37.73 4.26
CA PHE A 816 -26.79 39.18 4.25
C PHE A 816 -28.24 39.51 3.86
N PRO A 817 -28.87 40.56 4.41
CA PRO A 817 -30.22 40.98 4.04
C PRO A 817 -30.39 41.11 2.51
N GLY A 818 -31.37 40.41 1.95
CA GLY A 818 -31.65 40.35 0.52
C GLY A 818 -30.83 39.33 -0.29
N ARG A 819 -29.74 38.76 0.24
CA ARG A 819 -28.94 37.71 -0.44
C ARG A 819 -29.57 36.32 -0.29
N GLN A 820 -30.64 36.11 -1.04
CA GLN A 820 -31.41 34.86 -1.07
C GLN A 820 -30.76 33.60 -1.72
N PRO A 821 -29.71 33.64 -2.57
CA PRO A 821 -29.20 32.44 -3.25
C PRO A 821 -28.84 31.27 -2.33
N ILE A 822 -28.20 31.54 -1.18
CA ILE A 822 -27.84 30.52 -0.18
C ILE A 822 -29.08 29.86 0.40
N ARG A 823 -30.05 30.67 0.86
CA ARG A 823 -31.32 30.20 1.41
C ARG A 823 -32.09 29.36 0.40
N GLN A 824 -32.18 29.83 -0.84
CA GLN A 824 -32.84 29.12 -1.94
C GLN A 824 -32.17 27.76 -2.20
N ALA A 825 -30.84 27.71 -2.29
CA ALA A 825 -30.11 26.46 -2.49
C ALA A 825 -30.30 25.46 -1.33
N GLN A 826 -30.29 25.93 -0.09
CA GLN A 826 -30.52 25.09 1.10
C GLN A 826 -31.94 24.49 1.12
N GLU A 827 -32.98 25.32 0.94
CA GLU A 827 -34.38 24.86 0.85
C GLU A 827 -34.63 23.97 -0.37
N ARG A 828 -33.85 24.13 -1.45
CA ARG A 828 -33.84 23.21 -2.59
C ARG A 828 -33.20 21.87 -2.23
N ILE A 829 -31.99 21.83 -1.66
CA ILE A 829 -31.33 20.58 -1.25
C ILE A 829 -32.23 19.75 -0.32
N ILE A 830 -32.86 20.40 0.67
CA ILE A 830 -33.78 19.76 1.62
C ILE A 830 -35.03 19.15 0.95
N ARG A 831 -35.49 19.74 -0.17
CA ARG A 831 -36.71 19.32 -0.89
C ARG A 831 -36.46 18.37 -2.05
N GLU A 832 -35.38 18.59 -2.80
CA GLU A 832 -35.11 17.98 -4.10
C GLU A 832 -34.13 16.79 -4.00
N VAL A 833 -33.26 16.76 -2.97
CA VAL A 833 -32.25 15.69 -2.81
C VAL A 833 -32.69 14.69 -1.72
N PRO A 834 -32.90 13.40 -2.05
CA PRO A 834 -33.30 12.39 -1.08
C PRO A 834 -32.39 12.31 0.14
N HIS A 835 -32.99 12.01 1.30
CA HIS A 835 -32.33 11.92 2.62
C HIS A 835 -31.61 13.21 3.08
N CYS A 836 -31.90 14.37 2.48
CA CYS A 836 -31.58 15.65 3.09
C CYS A 836 -32.70 16.09 4.03
N PHE A 837 -32.35 16.80 5.10
CA PHE A 837 -33.26 17.19 6.18
C PHE A 837 -33.02 18.65 6.59
N ALA A 838 -34.08 19.34 7.01
CA ALA A 838 -33.99 20.70 7.50
C ALA A 838 -33.25 20.75 8.85
N GLY A 839 -32.10 21.44 8.87
CA GLY A 839 -31.37 21.81 10.08
C GLY A 839 -31.90 23.10 10.71
N PRO A 840 -31.11 23.75 11.59
CA PRO A 840 -31.49 25.00 12.22
C PRO A 840 -31.69 26.11 11.18
N ASP A 841 -32.48 27.10 11.58
CA ASP A 841 -32.71 28.31 10.80
C ASP A 841 -31.98 29.47 11.48
N TYR A 842 -30.83 29.89 10.94
CA TYR A 842 -30.02 30.96 11.52
C TYR A 842 -30.55 32.36 11.19
N ASP A 843 -31.59 32.47 10.37
CA ASP A 843 -32.34 33.73 10.20
C ASP A 843 -33.19 34.05 11.46
N MET A 844 -33.23 33.14 12.44
CA MET A 844 -33.80 33.35 13.79
C MET A 844 -32.76 33.81 14.84
N LEU A 845 -31.49 33.99 14.47
CA LEU A 845 -30.47 34.57 15.35
C LEU A 845 -30.50 36.09 15.28
N ALA A 846 -30.31 36.77 16.41
CA ALA A 846 -30.19 38.23 16.43
C ALA A 846 -28.85 38.70 15.83
N VAL A 847 -28.70 39.99 15.55
CA VAL A 847 -27.43 40.55 15.07
C VAL A 847 -26.35 40.40 16.15
N GLU A 848 -26.75 40.54 17.41
CA GLU A 848 -25.94 40.43 18.63
C GLU A 848 -25.56 38.97 18.97
N ASP A 849 -26.22 37.99 18.35
CA ASP A 849 -25.84 36.58 18.43
C ASP A 849 -24.62 36.25 17.54
N ARG A 850 -24.07 37.22 16.79
CA ARG A 850 -22.81 37.11 16.04
C ARG A 850 -21.84 38.22 16.42
N HIS A 851 -20.59 37.90 16.73
CA HIS A 851 -19.64 38.89 17.26
C HIS A 851 -18.84 39.65 16.17
N ASP A 852 -18.65 39.04 15.00
CA ASP A 852 -18.00 39.65 13.82
C ASP A 852 -18.88 39.61 12.55
N ARG A 853 -20.19 39.35 12.74
CA ARG A 853 -21.22 39.05 11.71
C ARG A 853 -21.14 37.66 11.07
N ILE A 854 -20.08 36.88 11.29
CA ILE A 854 -19.94 35.51 10.77
C ILE A 854 -20.07 34.51 11.93
N HIS A 855 -19.16 34.62 12.90
CA HIS A 855 -19.02 33.74 14.05
C HIS A 855 -19.95 34.14 15.19
N LEU A 856 -20.43 33.13 15.93
CA LEU A 856 -21.41 33.30 16.98
C LEU A 856 -20.80 33.99 18.22
N SER A 857 -21.60 34.79 18.92
CA SER A 857 -21.31 35.19 20.30
C SER A 857 -21.70 34.05 21.27
N SER A 858 -21.42 34.17 22.57
CA SER A 858 -21.80 33.12 23.53
C SER A 858 -23.32 32.89 23.61
N SER A 859 -24.15 33.92 23.39
CA SER A 859 -25.60 33.74 23.29
C SER A 859 -25.99 33.05 21.98
N GLY A 860 -25.37 33.42 20.87
CA GLY A 860 -25.58 32.78 19.57
C GLY A 860 -25.17 31.32 19.56
N ALA A 861 -24.09 30.96 20.26
CA ALA A 861 -23.63 29.58 20.43
C ALA A 861 -24.64 28.75 21.24
N GLU A 862 -25.14 29.25 22.37
CA GLU A 862 -26.19 28.56 23.14
C GLU A 862 -27.49 28.43 22.32
N ARG A 863 -27.89 29.48 21.58
CA ARG A 863 -29.04 29.38 20.65
C ARG A 863 -28.79 28.34 19.56
N ALA A 864 -27.64 28.34 18.90
CA ALA A 864 -27.31 27.40 17.83
C ALA A 864 -27.34 25.95 18.33
N ALA A 865 -26.83 25.65 19.52
CA ALA A 865 -26.98 24.32 20.14
C ALA A 865 -28.45 23.92 20.31
N ASN A 866 -29.28 24.82 20.81
CA ASN A 866 -30.72 24.57 21.00
C ASN A 866 -31.45 24.39 19.65
N LEU A 867 -31.11 25.18 18.62
CA LEU A 867 -31.70 25.07 17.28
C LEU A 867 -31.27 23.78 16.55
N TRP A 868 -29.99 23.40 16.62
CA TRP A 868 -29.50 22.12 16.10
C TRP A 868 -30.18 20.94 16.79
N ALA A 869 -30.29 20.97 18.12
CA ALA A 869 -30.97 19.92 18.87
C ALA A 869 -32.46 19.85 18.51
N ALA A 870 -33.15 21.00 18.39
CA ALA A 870 -34.56 21.06 18.03
C ALA A 870 -34.85 20.58 16.59
N ALA A 871 -33.94 20.81 15.65
CA ALA A 871 -34.08 20.33 14.26
C ALA A 871 -34.02 18.79 14.15
N LEU A 872 -33.28 18.12 15.03
CA LEU A 872 -33.26 16.66 15.13
C LEU A 872 -34.48 16.16 15.91
N ASP A 873 -35.68 16.39 15.41
CA ASP A 873 -36.93 16.05 16.09
C ASP A 873 -37.31 14.55 15.96
N GLY A 874 -38.45 14.16 16.56
CA GLY A 874 -38.96 12.79 16.44
C GLY A 874 -39.34 12.39 15.01
N ALA A 875 -39.67 13.33 14.12
CA ALA A 875 -39.90 13.04 12.70
C ALA A 875 -38.59 12.82 11.94
N PHE A 876 -37.51 13.54 12.27
CA PHE A 876 -36.16 13.27 11.80
C PHE A 876 -35.72 11.85 12.16
N PHE A 877 -35.74 11.46 13.45
CA PHE A 877 -35.25 10.12 13.86
C PHE A 877 -36.04 8.95 13.24
N ARG A 878 -37.35 9.12 12.99
CA ARG A 878 -38.16 8.12 12.27
C ARG A 878 -37.80 8.03 10.77
N LYS A 879 -37.43 9.14 10.14
CA LYS A 879 -37.16 9.21 8.68
C LYS A 879 -35.71 8.92 8.33
N ALA A 880 -34.75 9.49 9.06
CA ALA A 880 -33.33 9.28 8.83
C ALA A 880 -32.98 7.78 8.90
N ALA A 881 -32.38 7.25 7.84
CA ALA A 881 -31.85 5.90 7.83
C ALA A 881 -30.47 5.93 8.50
N PRO A 882 -30.28 5.29 9.66
CA PRO A 882 -28.96 5.20 10.27
C PRO A 882 -28.10 4.23 9.47
N PHE A 883 -26.82 4.55 9.33
CA PHE A 883 -25.81 3.59 8.90
C PHE A 883 -25.28 2.83 10.12
N GLN A 884 -25.24 1.50 10.03
CA GLN A 884 -24.55 0.62 10.95
C GLN A 884 -23.54 -0.22 10.16
N PRO A 885 -22.33 -0.48 10.70
CA PRO A 885 -21.45 -1.49 10.10
C PRO A 885 -22.15 -2.85 10.14
N GLY A 886 -22.10 -3.57 9.03
CA GLY A 886 -22.79 -4.84 8.90
C GLY A 886 -22.17 -5.95 9.76
N GLN A 887 -23.02 -6.80 10.33
CA GLN A 887 -22.59 -8.13 10.76
C GLN A 887 -22.12 -8.91 9.51
N PRO A 888 -20.94 -9.56 9.52
CA PRO A 888 -20.54 -10.49 8.47
C PRO A 888 -21.62 -11.57 8.27
N SER A 889 -21.87 -11.93 7.01
CA SER A 889 -22.85 -12.94 6.63
C SER A 889 -22.54 -14.29 7.28
N ARG A 890 -23.57 -14.98 7.78
CA ARG A 890 -23.42 -16.34 8.33
C ARG A 890 -23.01 -17.41 7.30
N HIS A 891 -22.87 -17.04 6.02
CA HIS A 891 -22.36 -17.93 4.98
C HIS A 891 -20.84 -18.14 5.06
N ASP A 892 -20.10 -17.17 5.59
CA ASP A 892 -18.62 -17.17 5.57
C ASP A 892 -17.97 -18.00 6.70
N VAL A 893 -18.77 -18.76 7.47
CA VAL A 893 -18.33 -19.54 8.65
C VAL A 893 -18.93 -20.97 8.65
N ALA A 894 -19.59 -21.39 7.57
CA ALA A 894 -20.34 -22.64 7.52
C ALA A 894 -19.54 -23.86 7.02
N ASP A 895 -18.42 -23.67 6.32
CA ASP A 895 -17.75 -24.72 5.52
C ASP A 895 -16.48 -25.29 6.18
N CYS A 896 -16.43 -25.31 7.52
CA CYS A 896 -15.30 -25.82 8.31
C CYS A 896 -15.73 -26.82 9.40
N THR A 897 -16.72 -27.67 9.12
CA THR A 897 -17.06 -28.83 9.97
C THR A 897 -17.31 -30.11 9.17
N LEU A 898 -16.27 -30.96 9.14
CA LEU A 898 -16.34 -32.44 9.06
C LEU A 898 -17.12 -33.07 7.87
N GLY A 899 -16.44 -33.24 6.74
CA GLY A 899 -16.83 -34.19 5.68
C GLY A 899 -15.79 -35.31 5.51
N SER A 900 -15.95 -36.43 6.21
CA SER A 900 -15.11 -37.63 5.98
C SER A 900 -15.48 -38.30 4.65
N PRO A 901 -14.52 -38.63 3.76
CA PRO A 901 -14.84 -39.23 2.46
C PRO A 901 -15.28 -40.69 2.61
N THR A 902 -16.59 -40.95 2.53
CA THR A 902 -17.14 -42.30 2.39
C THR A 902 -16.95 -42.82 0.97
N THR A 903 -16.28 -43.95 0.83
CA THR A 903 -16.09 -44.67 -0.44
C THR A 903 -17.41 -45.16 -1.05
N GLY A 904 -17.61 -45.02 -2.36
CA GLY A 904 -18.74 -45.65 -3.06
C GLY A 904 -18.82 -45.39 -4.57
N ASN A 905 -18.30 -46.35 -5.35
CA ASN A 905 -18.47 -46.58 -6.80
C ASN A 905 -18.30 -45.38 -7.75
#